data_AF-A0AAJ0GLT1-F1
#
_entry.id   AF-A0AAJ0GLT1-F1
#
_cell.length_a   1.000
_cell.length_b   1.000
_cell.length_c   1.000
_cell.angle_alpha   90.00
_cell.angle_beta   90.00
_cell.angle_gamma   90.00
#
_symmetry.space_group_name_H-M   'P 1'
#
loop_
_entity.id
_entity.type
_entity.pdbx_description
1 polymer ?
#
loop_
_entity_poly.entity_id
_entity_poly.type
_entity_poly.pdbx_seq_one_letter_code
_entity_poly.pdbx_strand_id
1 'polypeptide(L)'
;MRVRSSRFPDRRPLSTLADPIAPGMDDSQFDARLTDPPLVARNSSIKSYTTSRATYSKVRVFYRKHQHADNLPTSPAPIPLLVFIHGLGGSVAHFNALLTSLTPIASCLAVDLPGCGISGFEPRDWRAYTTNALVELLEKVIEDHRDASAGQGVVLIGHSMGASLAALLANPRQPKTELHKHVLGLVAICPTTGELMEARAPWFRVALCIPGFFFDLWRAFDRIGGLESPSVHRFVGKCADAETKRLQYMFNCQSRTPVFRRMAWGAIPARGKGVARDGIATLQTWAGLDIPVFVVDVDKIASTLGKKEVPPEPEMNGVADSSDDSGDDAHQTARIPVLPRHPKKVVVSTKLPSPAGHGLLYAPPTVPVLAGLISDFLSTNVTGRLSLGWQLQYLCKDGKWDVKNIEKWRNVAPVSGPIGGVFRAIKTLREVDEEHCPRVFVEKWGRVVKDVVDISHDNPVYDPRGLEQGGIRYHKFPTLSKVPPNDAEIRGFIDLVDKIRTEQKERARAEAWADGYAIGVHCHYGFNRTGFLIACYLVERCGFTAKEAIDAFAKARPNGIRHEHFRDRLHVRYSGSPRSERTPLLADDPNNPDDSTRRTEEDGASSRRTGRREVFLFVWALLATAGVIVLGVVLQHRTSTSASPPSVIAPGDPSAGGPYTLPPNTNTQKKKNPTKRNLIFMVSDGMGPASLSLTRSFRQFTSDLPIDDVLTLDAHFWGTSRTRSSNSLVTDSAAGATAFSCGRKSYNGAIGMLPGYRPCGTMDEIALHEVGEGPLGRSVDLILGGGRCHFLANGTEGSCRADDVDVVGIAREKHGWEYKGDRKGFDELQLGTNVSLPLLGLFAATDVPFEIDRRHMADVYPSLSEMARTALAALDQATKDSDKGFFLMIEGSRIDHAGHINDPAAQVREVLEYDKTFKIVLDFLENSDTEGVLMATSDHETGGLSTAWQAPGQLPVYDWYPAVLAKANASAEHCALLLQQHISSAPPESQQSLINWINEELVIRRLGITDAVQAELGALATNPESATVIFSRMVSVRAHIGWSTHGHSAVDVNIYSSGGASAEKIRGNVENTDVGKFLSEYLEVDVDEITRELEDKMQAGQTAEKHPNSRLSNLRL
;
A
#
# COMPACT_ATOMS: atom_id res chain seq x y z
N MET A 1 -38.81 -1.82 -57.53
CA MET A 1 -39.04 -0.39 -57.81
C MET A 1 -37.76 0.39 -57.52
N ARG A 2 -37.17 1.04 -58.53
CA ARG A 2 -36.12 2.06 -58.37
C ARG A 2 -36.77 3.38 -57.99
N VAL A 3 -36.31 4.05 -56.94
CA VAL A 3 -36.51 5.49 -56.72
C VAL A 3 -35.23 6.10 -56.15
N ARG A 4 -34.97 7.33 -56.59
CA ARG A 4 -33.74 8.11 -56.64
C ARG A 4 -33.25 8.64 -55.29
N SER A 5 -31.96 9.02 -55.32
CA SER A 5 -31.27 9.94 -54.42
C SER A 5 -32.01 11.25 -54.14
N SER A 6 -32.07 11.66 -52.88
CA SER A 6 -32.17 13.06 -52.49
C SER A 6 -31.27 13.32 -51.27
N ARG A 7 -30.47 14.39 -51.38
CA ARG A 7 -29.61 14.93 -50.32
C ARG A 7 -30.48 15.61 -49.26
N PHE A 8 -30.22 15.35 -47.99
CA PHE A 8 -30.47 16.28 -46.87
C PHE A 8 -29.35 16.13 -45.82
N PRO A 9 -29.03 17.21 -45.09
CA PRO A 9 -27.67 17.56 -44.68
C PRO A 9 -27.20 16.90 -43.37
N ASP A 10 -25.88 16.91 -43.18
CA ASP A 10 -25.18 16.57 -41.95
C ASP A 10 -25.87 17.14 -40.69
N ARG A 11 -26.54 16.27 -39.95
CA ARG A 11 -26.87 16.50 -38.55
C ARG A 11 -25.88 15.72 -37.71
N ARG A 12 -25.14 16.44 -36.86
CA ARG A 12 -24.30 15.89 -35.78
C ARG A 12 -25.08 14.78 -35.05
N PRO A 13 -24.47 13.64 -34.72
CA PRO A 13 -25.15 12.67 -33.88
C PRO A 13 -25.42 13.30 -32.52
N LEU A 14 -26.70 13.39 -32.16
CA LEU A 14 -27.16 13.57 -30.78
C LEU A 14 -26.68 12.36 -29.97
N SER A 15 -25.46 12.45 -29.44
CA SER A 15 -24.95 11.54 -28.41
C SER A 15 -25.03 12.29 -27.08
N THR A 16 -26.19 12.21 -26.42
CA THR A 16 -26.39 12.35 -24.98
C THR A 16 -27.90 12.48 -24.72
N LEU A 17 -28.59 11.35 -24.67
CA LEU A 17 -29.54 11.22 -23.57
C LEU A 17 -28.76 10.52 -22.48
N ALA A 18 -28.32 11.32 -21.52
CA ALA A 18 -27.89 10.80 -20.25
C ALA A 18 -29.07 10.00 -19.68
N ASP A 19 -28.78 8.76 -19.29
CA ASP A 19 -29.69 7.99 -18.45
C ASP A 19 -30.08 8.85 -17.23
N PRO A 20 -31.31 8.75 -16.70
CA PRO A 20 -31.61 9.33 -15.40
C PRO A 20 -30.78 8.56 -14.37
N ILE A 21 -29.61 9.11 -14.05
CA ILE A 21 -28.70 8.63 -13.02
C ILE A 21 -29.46 8.72 -11.69
N ALA A 22 -29.39 7.66 -10.89
CA ALA A 22 -29.91 7.68 -9.53
C ALA A 22 -29.33 8.90 -8.79
N PRO A 23 -30.15 9.75 -8.14
CA PRO A 23 -29.67 11.01 -7.57
C PRO A 23 -28.55 10.75 -6.55
N GLY A 24 -27.35 11.28 -6.83
CA GLY A 24 -26.16 11.17 -5.96
C GLY A 24 -24.92 10.44 -6.53
N MET A 25 -24.92 9.97 -7.78
CA MET A 25 -23.74 9.32 -8.40
C MET A 25 -23.09 10.20 -9.49
N ASP A 26 -21.78 10.44 -9.36
CA ASP A 26 -20.94 11.17 -10.33
C ASP A 26 -20.61 10.28 -11.55
N ASP A 27 -20.57 10.87 -12.75
CA ASP A 27 -20.25 10.20 -14.03
C ASP A 27 -18.88 9.51 -14.00
N SER A 28 -17.95 9.98 -13.17
CA SER A 28 -16.62 9.38 -12.96
C SER A 28 -16.67 7.94 -12.42
N GLN A 29 -17.73 7.56 -11.69
CA GLN A 29 -17.87 6.23 -11.08
C GLN A 29 -18.20 5.12 -12.09
N PHE A 30 -18.46 5.48 -13.35
CA PHE A 30 -18.80 4.54 -14.42
C PHE A 30 -17.81 4.57 -15.59
N ASP A 31 -16.80 5.45 -15.58
CA ASP A 31 -15.76 5.43 -16.61
C ASP A 31 -14.84 4.23 -16.40
N ALA A 32 -14.86 3.29 -17.36
CA ALA A 32 -13.99 2.11 -17.36
C ALA A 32 -12.51 2.43 -17.19
N ARG A 33 -12.04 3.64 -17.56
CA ARG A 33 -10.64 4.08 -17.36
C ARG A 33 -10.31 4.37 -15.90
N LEU A 34 -11.30 4.78 -15.12
CA LEU A 34 -11.15 5.12 -13.70
C LEU A 34 -11.51 3.94 -12.79
N THR A 35 -12.39 3.05 -13.25
CA THR A 35 -12.88 1.91 -12.47
C THR A 35 -12.12 0.60 -12.70
N ASP A 36 -11.17 0.56 -13.65
CA ASP A 36 -10.40 -0.66 -13.97
C ASP A 36 -9.60 -1.14 -12.74
N PRO A 37 -9.68 -2.42 -12.37
CA PRO A 37 -8.88 -2.96 -11.27
C PRO A 37 -7.36 -2.86 -11.54
N PRO A 38 -6.50 -2.73 -10.50
CA PRO A 38 -5.06 -2.53 -10.67
C PRO A 38 -4.37 -3.58 -11.54
N LEU A 39 -4.78 -4.84 -11.43
CA LEU A 39 -4.24 -5.94 -12.25
C LEU A 39 -4.50 -5.70 -13.74
N VAL A 40 -5.74 -5.37 -14.10
CA VAL A 40 -6.15 -5.12 -15.49
C VAL A 40 -5.51 -3.84 -16.00
N ALA A 41 -5.52 -2.76 -15.22
CA ALA A 41 -4.95 -1.47 -15.60
C ALA A 41 -3.45 -1.54 -15.91
N ARG A 42 -2.66 -2.22 -15.07
CA ARG A 42 -1.18 -2.30 -15.20
C ARG A 42 -0.71 -3.21 -16.35
N ASN A 43 -1.52 -4.20 -16.74
CA ASN A 43 -1.12 -5.23 -17.70
C ASN A 43 -1.91 -5.16 -19.02
N SER A 44 -2.55 -4.02 -19.29
CA SER A 44 -3.30 -3.78 -20.54
C SER A 44 -2.57 -2.82 -21.47
N SER A 45 -2.64 -3.10 -22.76
CA SER A 45 -2.13 -2.24 -23.84
C SER A 45 -3.20 -2.03 -24.90
N ILE A 46 -3.16 -0.89 -25.62
CA ILE A 46 -4.07 -0.62 -26.74
C ILE A 46 -3.29 -0.83 -28.04
N LYS A 47 -3.75 -1.75 -28.88
CA LYS A 47 -3.11 -2.10 -30.16
C LYS A 47 -4.11 -1.99 -31.33
N SER A 48 -3.61 -1.78 -32.54
CA SER A 48 -4.41 -1.80 -33.76
C SER A 48 -4.28 -3.15 -34.48
N TYR A 49 -5.40 -3.70 -34.96
CA TYR A 49 -5.41 -4.96 -35.71
C TYR A 49 -6.18 -4.78 -37.02
N THR A 50 -5.60 -5.27 -38.12
CA THR A 50 -6.26 -5.28 -39.44
C THR A 50 -6.61 -6.71 -39.82
N THR A 51 -7.88 -7.01 -40.05
CA THR A 51 -8.38 -8.31 -40.56
C THR A 51 -8.75 -8.20 -42.04
N SER A 52 -9.15 -9.30 -42.69
CA SER A 52 -9.65 -9.29 -44.07
C SER A 52 -10.93 -8.47 -44.25
N ARG A 53 -11.62 -8.15 -43.15
CA ARG A 53 -12.93 -7.46 -43.15
C ARG A 53 -12.87 -6.02 -42.68
N ALA A 54 -11.96 -5.69 -41.78
CA ALA A 54 -11.93 -4.39 -41.12
C ALA A 54 -10.58 -4.11 -40.43
N THR A 55 -10.25 -2.83 -40.29
CA THR A 55 -9.18 -2.36 -39.40
C THR A 55 -9.78 -1.83 -38.11
N TYR A 56 -9.39 -2.45 -37.00
CA TYR A 56 -9.74 -2.08 -35.64
C TYR A 56 -8.61 -1.23 -35.07
N SER A 57 -8.85 0.08 -34.94
CA SER A 57 -7.80 1.06 -34.62
C SER A 57 -7.31 1.00 -33.17
N LYS A 58 -8.19 0.63 -32.23
CA LYS A 58 -7.90 0.65 -30.78
C LYS A 58 -8.56 -0.55 -30.09
N VAL A 59 -7.82 -1.62 -29.89
CA VAL A 59 -8.26 -2.82 -29.17
C VAL A 59 -7.44 -2.94 -27.88
N ARG A 60 -8.08 -2.94 -26.70
CA ARG A 60 -7.41 -3.24 -25.44
C ARG A 60 -7.11 -4.74 -25.37
N VAL A 61 -5.85 -5.04 -25.10
CA VAL A 61 -5.33 -6.38 -24.87
C VAL A 61 -4.64 -6.40 -23.50
N PHE A 62 -5.15 -7.23 -22.60
CA PHE A 62 -4.51 -7.59 -21.35
C PHE A 62 -3.57 -8.78 -21.60
N TYR A 63 -2.32 -8.67 -21.18
CA TYR A 63 -1.37 -9.76 -21.24
C TYR A 63 -0.48 -9.77 -19.99
N ARG A 64 -0.49 -10.88 -19.26
CA ARG A 64 0.41 -11.12 -18.13
C ARG A 64 1.18 -12.42 -18.36
N LYS A 65 2.50 -12.29 -18.54
CA LYS A 65 3.42 -13.43 -18.64
C LYS A 65 3.48 -14.16 -17.30
N HIS A 66 3.51 -15.50 -17.33
CA HIS A 66 3.72 -16.32 -16.14
C HIS A 66 5.04 -15.98 -15.44
N GLN A 67 5.03 -15.84 -14.11
CA GLN A 67 6.17 -15.36 -13.32
C GLN A 67 7.43 -16.23 -13.49
N HIS A 68 7.24 -17.54 -13.65
CA HIS A 68 8.33 -18.51 -13.82
C HIS A 68 8.37 -19.12 -15.23
N ALA A 69 7.80 -18.44 -16.23
CA ALA A 69 7.77 -18.97 -17.61
C ALA A 69 9.15 -19.41 -18.12
N ASP A 70 10.19 -18.64 -17.79
CA ASP A 70 11.57 -18.88 -18.25
C ASP A 70 12.26 -20.03 -17.51
N ASN A 71 11.71 -20.44 -16.35
CA ASN A 71 12.24 -21.53 -15.51
C ASN A 71 11.46 -22.86 -15.69
N LEU A 72 10.38 -22.84 -16.46
CA LEU A 72 9.56 -24.03 -16.73
C LEU A 72 9.99 -24.71 -18.04
N PRO A 73 9.70 -26.01 -18.22
CA PRO A 73 10.09 -26.74 -19.44
C PRO A 73 9.50 -26.13 -20.71
N THR A 74 10.37 -25.77 -21.65
CA THR A 74 10.00 -25.27 -22.99
C THR A 74 10.01 -26.37 -24.06
N SER A 75 10.54 -27.55 -23.76
CA SER A 75 10.52 -28.72 -24.64
C SER A 75 9.42 -29.72 -24.23
N PRO A 76 8.63 -30.30 -25.17
CA PRO A 76 8.63 -30.04 -26.61
C PRO A 76 7.93 -28.73 -27.02
N ALA A 77 7.18 -28.09 -26.11
CA ALA A 77 6.68 -26.72 -26.24
C ALA A 77 6.45 -26.09 -24.84
N PRO A 78 6.34 -24.75 -24.72
CA PRO A 78 6.05 -24.06 -23.47
C PRO A 78 4.68 -24.42 -22.88
N ILE A 79 4.45 -24.02 -21.62
CA ILE A 79 3.12 -24.14 -21.00
C ILE A 79 2.04 -23.39 -21.82
N PRO A 80 0.80 -23.91 -21.90
CA PRO A 80 -0.26 -23.28 -22.71
C PRO A 80 -0.60 -21.85 -22.29
N LEU A 81 -0.96 -21.02 -23.26
CA LEU A 81 -1.50 -19.66 -23.03
C LEU A 81 -3.01 -19.74 -22.73
N LEU A 82 -3.45 -19.15 -21.61
CA LEU A 82 -4.88 -19.07 -21.27
C LEU A 82 -5.50 -17.80 -21.89
N VAL A 83 -6.54 -17.96 -22.71
CA VAL A 83 -7.16 -16.85 -23.45
C VAL A 83 -8.59 -16.61 -23.00
N PHE A 84 -8.87 -15.45 -22.42
CA PHE A 84 -10.17 -15.06 -21.88
C PHE A 84 -10.97 -14.22 -22.88
N ILE A 85 -12.20 -14.65 -23.18
CA ILE A 85 -13.07 -14.02 -24.17
C ILE A 85 -14.41 -13.68 -23.51
N HIS A 86 -14.68 -12.38 -23.36
CA HIS A 86 -15.89 -11.90 -22.70
C HIS A 86 -17.12 -12.00 -23.61
N GLY A 87 -18.31 -11.96 -22.98
CA GLY A 87 -19.60 -12.01 -23.66
C GLY A 87 -20.10 -10.65 -24.16
N LEU A 88 -21.33 -10.66 -24.68
CA LEU A 88 -22.02 -9.46 -25.18
C LEU A 88 -22.14 -8.40 -24.07
N GLY A 89 -21.68 -7.17 -24.35
CA GLY A 89 -21.73 -6.07 -23.39
C GLY A 89 -20.71 -6.18 -22.24
N GLY A 90 -19.85 -7.19 -22.25
CA GLY A 90 -18.79 -7.39 -21.27
C GLY A 90 -17.50 -6.62 -21.58
N SER A 91 -16.46 -6.89 -20.79
CA SER A 91 -15.10 -6.33 -20.88
C SER A 91 -14.12 -7.25 -20.15
N VAL A 92 -12.81 -7.04 -20.34
CA VAL A 92 -11.74 -7.76 -19.60
C VAL A 92 -11.91 -7.65 -18.08
N ALA A 93 -12.41 -6.52 -17.57
CA ALA A 93 -12.59 -6.29 -16.14
C ALA A 93 -13.51 -7.33 -15.47
N HIS A 94 -14.44 -7.94 -16.22
CA HIS A 94 -15.30 -9.03 -15.73
C HIS A 94 -14.51 -10.27 -15.28
N PHE A 95 -13.30 -10.47 -15.83
CA PHE A 95 -12.45 -11.61 -15.48
C PHE A 95 -11.44 -11.28 -14.39
N ASN A 96 -11.40 -10.06 -13.81
CA ASN A 96 -10.34 -9.66 -12.89
C ASN A 96 -10.11 -10.66 -11.73
N ALA A 97 -11.19 -11.10 -11.09
CA ALA A 97 -11.11 -12.04 -9.98
C ALA A 97 -10.57 -13.41 -10.45
N LEU A 98 -11.04 -13.91 -11.60
CA LEU A 98 -10.57 -15.17 -12.19
C LEU A 98 -9.12 -15.09 -12.71
N LEU A 99 -8.72 -13.95 -13.31
CA LEU A 99 -7.34 -13.68 -13.74
C LEU A 99 -6.39 -13.65 -12.55
N THR A 100 -6.82 -13.09 -11.42
CA THR A 100 -6.04 -13.10 -10.18
C THR A 100 -5.73 -14.53 -9.74
N SER A 101 -6.70 -15.45 -9.84
CA SER A 101 -6.52 -16.87 -9.47
C SER A 101 -5.72 -17.69 -10.49
N LEU A 102 -5.77 -17.39 -11.79
CA LEU A 102 -5.17 -18.22 -12.84
C LEU A 102 -3.81 -17.72 -13.36
N THR A 103 -3.43 -16.46 -13.11
CA THR A 103 -2.09 -15.95 -13.46
C THR A 103 -0.91 -16.64 -12.76
N PRO A 104 -1.06 -17.29 -11.59
CA PRO A 104 -0.02 -18.13 -11.00
C PRO A 104 0.24 -19.48 -11.70
N ILE A 105 -0.66 -19.95 -12.58
CA ILE A 105 -0.51 -21.28 -13.23
C ILE A 105 -0.11 -21.19 -14.70
N ALA A 106 -0.36 -20.06 -15.36
CA ALA A 106 -0.03 -19.86 -16.78
C ALA A 106 0.01 -18.38 -17.17
N SER A 107 0.56 -18.10 -18.35
CA SER A 107 0.41 -16.78 -18.99
C SER A 107 -1.06 -16.59 -19.36
N CYS A 108 -1.60 -15.40 -19.13
CA CYS A 108 -3.00 -15.07 -19.38
C CYS A 108 -3.12 -13.92 -20.38
N LEU A 109 -3.97 -14.11 -21.40
CA LEU A 109 -4.33 -13.14 -22.42
C LEU A 109 -5.84 -12.86 -22.32
N ALA A 110 -6.26 -11.60 -22.33
CA ALA A 110 -7.67 -11.23 -22.40
C ALA A 110 -7.86 -10.04 -23.33
N VAL A 111 -8.99 -9.97 -24.03
CA VAL A 111 -9.22 -8.96 -25.08
C VAL A 111 -10.56 -8.28 -24.86
N ASP A 112 -10.57 -6.94 -24.89
CA ASP A 112 -11.82 -6.19 -25.06
C ASP A 112 -12.22 -6.23 -26.52
N LEU A 113 -13.38 -6.82 -26.81
CA LEU A 113 -13.97 -6.75 -28.15
C LEU A 113 -14.17 -5.28 -28.58
N PRO A 114 -14.20 -4.98 -29.90
CA PRO A 114 -14.28 -3.61 -30.40
C PRO A 114 -15.43 -2.82 -29.77
N GLY A 115 -15.13 -1.65 -29.21
CA GLY A 115 -16.09 -0.77 -28.54
C GLY A 115 -16.54 -1.19 -27.13
N CYS A 116 -16.11 -2.35 -26.62
CA CYS A 116 -16.30 -2.79 -25.24
C CYS A 116 -15.18 -2.27 -24.32
N GLY A 117 -15.48 -2.11 -23.02
CA GLY A 117 -14.52 -1.58 -22.04
C GLY A 117 -13.86 -0.29 -22.51
N ILE A 118 -12.53 -0.27 -22.58
CA ILE A 118 -11.77 0.89 -23.07
C ILE A 118 -11.34 0.76 -24.56
N SER A 119 -11.70 -0.34 -25.24
CA SER A 119 -11.52 -0.45 -26.70
C SER A 119 -12.28 0.66 -27.45
N GLY A 120 -11.67 1.14 -28.52
CA GLY A 120 -12.27 2.13 -29.41
C GLY A 120 -13.45 1.55 -30.18
N PHE A 121 -14.44 2.40 -30.46
CA PHE A 121 -15.62 2.03 -31.25
C PHE A 121 -15.40 2.31 -32.75
N GLU A 122 -14.38 1.67 -33.31
CA GLU A 122 -13.98 1.77 -34.72
C GLU A 122 -13.49 0.41 -35.23
N PRO A 123 -13.92 -0.02 -36.44
CA PRO A 123 -14.81 0.68 -37.36
C PRO A 123 -16.28 0.60 -36.92
N ARG A 124 -17.14 1.44 -37.48
CA ARG A 124 -18.59 1.50 -37.12
C ARG A 124 -19.50 0.66 -38.03
N ASP A 125 -18.91 0.01 -39.04
CA ASP A 125 -19.62 -0.91 -39.95
C ASP A 125 -20.13 -2.12 -39.17
N TRP A 126 -21.41 -2.49 -39.38
CA TRP A 126 -22.03 -3.66 -38.76
C TRP A 126 -21.34 -4.98 -39.14
N ARG A 127 -20.73 -5.05 -40.33
CA ARG A 127 -20.01 -6.24 -40.80
C ARG A 127 -18.79 -6.58 -39.92
N ALA A 128 -18.19 -5.57 -39.28
CA ALA A 128 -17.03 -5.73 -38.40
C ALA A 128 -17.37 -6.30 -37.01
N TYR A 129 -18.66 -6.46 -36.68
CA TYR A 129 -19.15 -7.02 -35.41
C TYR A 129 -19.90 -8.35 -35.62
N THR A 130 -19.80 -8.92 -36.82
CA THR A 130 -20.28 -10.29 -37.06
C THR A 130 -19.44 -11.28 -36.28
N THR A 131 -20.02 -12.41 -35.88
CA THR A 131 -19.29 -13.46 -35.15
C THR A 131 -18.03 -13.91 -35.90
N ASN A 132 -18.10 -14.06 -37.22
CA ASN A 132 -16.94 -14.38 -38.04
C ASN A 132 -15.85 -13.28 -37.99
N ALA A 133 -16.20 -12.00 -38.02
CA ALA A 133 -15.23 -10.91 -37.96
C ALA A 133 -14.55 -10.83 -36.58
N LEU A 134 -15.29 -11.09 -35.50
CA LEU A 134 -14.75 -11.12 -34.14
C LEU A 134 -13.84 -12.33 -33.92
N VAL A 135 -14.19 -13.50 -34.47
CA VAL A 135 -13.33 -14.70 -34.46
C VAL A 135 -11.99 -14.41 -35.16
N GLU A 136 -12.03 -13.82 -36.36
CA GLU A 136 -10.82 -13.47 -37.11
C GLU A 136 -9.95 -12.42 -36.38
N LEU A 137 -10.58 -11.45 -35.71
CA LEU A 137 -9.87 -10.49 -34.86
C LEU A 137 -9.19 -11.20 -33.69
N LEU A 138 -9.95 -11.98 -32.91
CA LEU A 138 -9.44 -12.68 -31.73
C LEU A 138 -8.24 -13.56 -32.07
N GLU A 139 -8.29 -14.25 -33.19
CA GLU A 139 -7.18 -15.03 -33.67
C GLU A 139 -5.92 -14.20 -33.93
N LYS A 140 -6.02 -13.08 -34.65
CA LYS A 140 -4.86 -12.21 -34.86
C LYS A 140 -4.25 -11.74 -33.54
N VAL A 141 -5.10 -11.46 -32.54
CA VAL A 141 -4.60 -11.09 -31.20
C VAL A 141 -3.90 -12.27 -30.52
N ILE A 142 -4.44 -13.48 -30.63
CA ILE A 142 -3.86 -14.70 -30.04
C ILE A 142 -2.51 -15.03 -30.70
N GLU A 143 -2.44 -14.97 -32.03
CA GLU A 143 -1.22 -15.20 -32.80
C GLU A 143 -0.12 -14.17 -32.50
N ASP A 144 -0.48 -12.91 -32.18
CA ASP A 144 0.48 -11.85 -31.78
C ASP A 144 1.10 -12.09 -30.39
N HIS A 145 0.49 -12.93 -29.54
CA HIS A 145 0.93 -13.13 -28.15
C HIS A 145 1.38 -14.56 -27.81
N ARG A 146 0.91 -15.58 -28.54
CA ARG A 146 1.42 -16.94 -28.36
C ARG A 146 2.83 -17.06 -28.96
N ASP A 147 3.67 -17.87 -28.34
CA ASP A 147 4.95 -18.26 -28.94
C ASP A 147 4.71 -19.30 -30.05
N ALA A 148 4.35 -18.82 -31.24
CA ALA A 148 4.10 -19.66 -32.40
C ALA A 148 5.37 -20.41 -32.84
N SER A 149 6.56 -19.82 -32.61
CA SER A 149 7.85 -20.41 -32.98
C SER A 149 8.21 -21.63 -32.12
N ALA A 150 7.87 -21.58 -30.83
CA ALA A 150 8.03 -22.69 -29.89
C ALA A 150 6.82 -23.65 -29.87
N GLY A 151 5.84 -23.46 -30.76
CA GLY A 151 4.66 -24.32 -30.86
C GLY A 151 3.72 -24.22 -29.64
N GLN A 152 3.68 -23.07 -28.96
CA GLN A 152 2.85 -22.89 -27.76
C GLN A 152 1.36 -23.10 -28.07
N GLY A 153 0.74 -24.03 -27.33
CA GLY A 153 -0.70 -24.28 -27.40
C GLY A 153 -1.51 -23.24 -26.63
N VAL A 154 -2.81 -23.19 -26.89
CA VAL A 154 -3.74 -22.23 -26.26
C VAL A 154 -4.93 -22.95 -25.63
N VAL A 155 -5.43 -22.42 -24.51
CA VAL A 155 -6.69 -22.86 -23.91
C VAL A 155 -7.64 -21.68 -23.89
N LEU A 156 -8.83 -21.88 -24.46
CA LEU A 156 -9.82 -20.82 -24.59
C LEU A 156 -10.77 -20.85 -23.38
N ILE A 157 -10.99 -19.70 -22.75
CA ILE A 157 -11.91 -19.51 -21.63
C ILE A 157 -12.93 -18.46 -22.05
N GLY A 158 -14.12 -18.90 -22.41
CA GLY A 158 -15.17 -18.03 -22.94
C GLY A 158 -16.35 -17.88 -22.00
N HIS A 159 -16.87 -16.66 -21.86
CA HIS A 159 -18.09 -16.37 -21.11
C HIS A 159 -19.24 -15.98 -22.03
N SER A 160 -20.43 -16.56 -21.83
CA SER A 160 -21.65 -16.18 -22.56
C SER A 160 -21.45 -16.25 -24.09
N MET A 161 -21.66 -15.16 -24.82
CA MET A 161 -21.33 -15.08 -26.26
C MET A 161 -19.85 -15.40 -26.56
N GLY A 162 -18.93 -15.06 -25.66
CA GLY A 162 -17.51 -15.37 -25.77
C GLY A 162 -17.23 -16.87 -25.79
N ALA A 163 -18.04 -17.68 -25.09
CA ALA A 163 -17.95 -19.15 -25.16
C ALA A 163 -18.28 -19.68 -26.57
N SER A 164 -19.18 -19.01 -27.27
CA SER A 164 -19.50 -19.35 -28.67
C SER A 164 -18.41 -18.94 -29.64
N LEU A 165 -17.80 -17.76 -29.45
CA LEU A 165 -16.63 -17.34 -30.24
C LEU A 165 -15.46 -18.32 -30.04
N ALA A 166 -15.23 -18.73 -28.78
CA ALA A 166 -14.23 -19.73 -28.43
C ALA A 166 -14.51 -21.10 -29.07
N ALA A 167 -15.78 -21.55 -29.06
CA ALA A 167 -16.17 -22.80 -29.73
C ALA A 167 -15.98 -22.73 -31.26
N LEU A 168 -16.22 -21.57 -31.89
CA LEU A 168 -15.96 -21.37 -33.31
C LEU A 168 -14.46 -21.39 -33.63
N LEU A 169 -13.62 -20.77 -32.79
CA LEU A 169 -12.16 -20.78 -32.90
C LEU A 169 -11.58 -22.20 -32.75
N ALA A 170 -12.17 -23.02 -31.89
CA ALA A 170 -11.70 -24.37 -31.58
C ALA A 170 -12.19 -25.46 -32.54
N ASN A 171 -13.11 -25.16 -33.46
CA ASN A 171 -13.79 -26.20 -34.24
C ASN A 171 -13.02 -26.60 -35.53
N PRO A 172 -12.52 -27.84 -35.64
CA PRO A 172 -11.77 -28.31 -36.82
C PRO A 172 -12.65 -28.63 -38.04
N ARG A 173 -13.97 -28.75 -37.88
CA ARG A 173 -14.93 -29.06 -38.96
C ARG A 173 -15.45 -27.82 -39.67
N GLN A 174 -15.24 -26.65 -39.08
CA GLN A 174 -15.55 -25.36 -39.69
C GLN A 174 -14.33 -24.43 -39.58
N PRO A 175 -13.13 -24.88 -40.02
CA PRO A 175 -11.91 -24.12 -39.81
C PRO A 175 -12.03 -22.82 -40.60
N LYS A 176 -11.95 -21.70 -39.89
CA LYS A 176 -11.83 -20.38 -40.52
C LYS A 176 -10.35 -20.09 -40.82
N THR A 177 -9.47 -20.68 -40.03
CA THR A 177 -8.04 -20.44 -39.95
C THR A 177 -7.31 -21.60 -39.25
N GLU A 178 -6.00 -21.48 -39.05
CA GLU A 178 -5.12 -22.54 -38.55
C GLU A 178 -5.03 -22.65 -37.03
N LEU A 179 -5.52 -21.64 -36.27
CA LEU A 179 -5.38 -21.61 -34.80
C LEU A 179 -6.02 -22.82 -34.10
N HIS A 180 -7.10 -23.39 -34.66
CA HIS A 180 -7.76 -24.59 -34.13
C HIS A 180 -6.80 -25.78 -33.91
N LYS A 181 -5.70 -25.85 -34.67
CA LYS A 181 -4.66 -26.89 -34.52
C LYS A 181 -3.86 -26.78 -33.22
N HIS A 182 -3.85 -25.59 -32.63
CA HIS A 182 -3.11 -25.26 -31.41
C HIS A 182 -4.00 -25.13 -30.18
N VAL A 183 -5.33 -25.28 -30.32
CA VAL A 183 -6.26 -25.25 -29.20
C VAL A 183 -6.22 -26.58 -28.46
N LEU A 184 -5.82 -26.55 -27.19
CA LEU A 184 -5.67 -27.72 -26.33
C LEU A 184 -6.88 -27.96 -25.42
N GLY A 185 -7.77 -27.00 -25.27
CA GLY A 185 -8.96 -27.12 -24.42
C GLY A 185 -9.87 -25.91 -24.49
N LEU A 186 -11.11 -26.08 -24.05
CA LEU A 186 -12.13 -25.03 -23.98
C LEU A 186 -12.86 -25.06 -22.63
N VAL A 187 -12.90 -23.92 -21.96
CA VAL A 187 -13.77 -23.67 -20.81
C VAL A 187 -14.90 -22.73 -21.25
N ALA A 188 -16.13 -23.20 -21.15
CA ALA A 188 -17.33 -22.51 -21.57
C ALA A 188 -18.20 -22.16 -20.35
N ILE A 189 -18.27 -20.87 -20.03
CA ILE A 189 -18.93 -20.35 -18.83
C ILE A 189 -20.25 -19.68 -19.24
N CYS A 190 -21.38 -20.16 -18.71
CA CYS A 190 -22.73 -19.75 -19.10
C CYS A 190 -22.94 -19.68 -20.63
N PRO A 191 -22.55 -20.70 -21.41
CA PRO A 191 -22.55 -20.60 -22.87
C PRO A 191 -23.96 -20.44 -23.45
N THR A 192 -24.09 -19.61 -24.49
CA THR A 192 -25.36 -19.41 -25.20
C THR A 192 -25.46 -20.34 -26.41
N THR A 193 -26.65 -20.87 -26.73
CA THR A 193 -26.89 -21.72 -27.90
C THR A 193 -27.65 -20.98 -29.00
N GLY A 194 -27.33 -21.29 -30.27
CA GLY A 194 -27.99 -20.70 -31.43
C GLY A 194 -29.49 -20.99 -31.56
N GLU A 195 -29.98 -22.14 -31.08
CA GLU A 195 -31.38 -22.56 -31.26
C GLU A 195 -32.39 -21.63 -30.59
N LEU A 196 -32.09 -21.15 -29.37
CA LEU A 196 -32.91 -20.18 -28.65
C LEU A 196 -32.96 -18.82 -29.37
N MET A 197 -31.86 -18.45 -30.02
CA MET A 197 -31.75 -17.21 -30.78
C MET A 197 -32.51 -17.32 -32.12
N GLU A 198 -32.50 -18.49 -32.77
CA GLU A 198 -33.22 -18.73 -34.02
C GLU A 198 -34.74 -18.60 -33.85
N ALA A 199 -35.30 -19.20 -32.80
CA ALA A 199 -36.73 -19.14 -32.53
C ALA A 199 -37.26 -17.71 -32.29
N ARG A 200 -36.40 -16.81 -31.77
CA ARG A 200 -36.73 -15.41 -31.48
C ARG A 200 -36.16 -14.42 -32.50
N ALA A 201 -35.42 -14.89 -33.51
CA ALA A 201 -34.68 -14.06 -34.46
C ALA A 201 -35.52 -12.99 -35.20
N PRO A 202 -36.76 -13.26 -35.65
CA PRO A 202 -37.57 -12.25 -36.35
C PRO A 202 -37.90 -11.07 -35.43
N TRP A 203 -38.30 -11.35 -34.19
CA TRP A 203 -38.62 -10.34 -33.20
C TRP A 203 -37.36 -9.57 -32.75
N PHE A 204 -36.24 -10.27 -32.50
CA PHE A 204 -34.97 -9.63 -32.14
C PHE A 204 -34.46 -8.69 -33.24
N ARG A 205 -34.60 -9.06 -34.52
CA ARG A 205 -34.22 -8.17 -35.64
C ARG A 205 -35.06 -6.90 -35.66
N VAL A 206 -36.36 -6.99 -35.36
CA VAL A 206 -37.24 -5.82 -35.26
C VAL A 206 -36.85 -4.95 -34.05
N ALA A 207 -36.61 -5.56 -32.88
CA ALA A 207 -36.21 -4.85 -31.67
C ALA A 207 -34.85 -4.12 -31.84
N LEU A 208 -33.88 -4.76 -32.52
CA LEU A 208 -32.57 -4.17 -32.80
C LEU A 208 -32.59 -3.11 -33.91
N CYS A 209 -33.72 -2.92 -34.61
CA CYS A 209 -33.94 -1.85 -35.58
C CYS A 209 -34.60 -0.60 -34.98
N ILE A 210 -35.03 -0.64 -33.71
CA ILE A 210 -35.59 0.52 -33.01
C ILE A 210 -34.56 1.67 -33.00
N PRO A 211 -34.97 2.94 -33.23
CA PRO A 211 -34.06 4.08 -33.16
C PRO A 211 -33.32 4.13 -31.81
N GLY A 212 -32.03 4.51 -31.83
CA GLY A 212 -31.15 4.47 -30.65
C GLY A 212 -31.77 5.12 -29.40
N PHE A 213 -32.38 6.30 -29.58
CA PHE A 213 -33.10 7.04 -28.55
C PHE A 213 -34.09 6.18 -27.74
N PHE A 214 -34.98 5.44 -28.42
CA PHE A 214 -36.01 4.64 -27.75
C PHE A 214 -35.41 3.41 -27.08
N PHE A 215 -34.33 2.86 -27.65
CA PHE A 215 -33.62 1.74 -27.06
C PHE A 215 -32.86 2.15 -25.78
N ASP A 216 -32.25 3.34 -25.80
CA ASP A 216 -31.60 3.92 -24.61
C ASP A 216 -32.64 4.26 -23.53
N LEU A 217 -33.80 4.81 -23.90
CA LEU A 217 -34.90 5.04 -22.96
C LEU A 217 -35.41 3.74 -22.32
N TRP A 218 -35.49 2.65 -23.09
CA TRP A 218 -35.85 1.34 -22.54
C TRP A 218 -34.77 0.80 -21.59
N ARG A 219 -33.49 0.93 -21.92
CA ARG A 219 -32.39 0.54 -21.01
C ARG A 219 -32.33 1.41 -19.76
N ALA A 220 -32.63 2.70 -19.88
CA ALA A 220 -32.80 3.61 -18.74
C ALA A 220 -33.92 3.12 -17.83
N PHE A 221 -35.08 2.78 -18.41
CA PHE A 221 -36.21 2.21 -17.69
C PHE A 221 -35.86 0.88 -17.01
N ASP A 222 -35.15 -0.02 -17.69
CA ASP A 222 -34.71 -1.33 -17.15
C ASP A 222 -33.73 -1.20 -15.97
N ARG A 223 -33.11 -0.01 -15.81
CA ARG A 223 -32.18 0.34 -14.72
C ARG A 223 -32.85 1.10 -13.56
N ILE A 224 -34.13 1.47 -13.67
CA ILE A 224 -34.86 2.09 -12.57
C ILE A 224 -34.84 1.12 -11.36
N GLY A 225 -34.49 1.64 -10.19
CA GLY A 225 -34.24 0.85 -8.97
C GLY A 225 -32.76 0.63 -8.63
N GLY A 226 -31.82 1.09 -9.48
CA GLY A 226 -30.39 1.05 -9.20
C GLY A 226 -29.87 -0.39 -8.99
N LEU A 227 -29.32 -0.66 -7.81
CA LEU A 227 -28.81 -2.00 -7.43
C LEU A 227 -29.91 -3.07 -7.37
N GLU A 228 -31.17 -2.67 -7.13
CA GLU A 228 -32.33 -3.55 -7.11
C GLU A 228 -33.13 -3.48 -8.43
N SER A 229 -32.53 -2.95 -9.50
CA SER A 229 -33.19 -2.84 -10.79
C SER A 229 -33.39 -4.21 -11.46
N PRO A 230 -34.42 -4.36 -12.32
CA PRO A 230 -34.61 -5.55 -13.13
C PRO A 230 -33.36 -5.92 -13.97
N SER A 231 -32.63 -4.91 -14.46
CA SER A 231 -31.38 -5.11 -15.21
C SER A 231 -30.27 -5.77 -14.41
N VAL A 232 -30.22 -5.59 -13.08
CA VAL A 232 -29.23 -6.22 -12.20
C VAL A 232 -29.69 -7.62 -11.80
N HIS A 233 -30.92 -7.73 -11.31
CA HIS A 233 -31.50 -9.01 -10.87
C HIS A 233 -31.54 -10.08 -11.96
N ARG A 234 -31.62 -9.68 -13.24
CA ARG A 234 -31.58 -10.62 -14.37
C ARG A 234 -30.26 -11.40 -14.46
N PHE A 235 -29.14 -10.81 -14.06
CA PHE A 235 -27.82 -11.41 -14.23
C PHE A 235 -27.23 -12.00 -12.95
N VAL A 236 -27.52 -11.38 -11.79
CA VAL A 236 -26.98 -11.82 -10.49
C VAL A 236 -28.06 -12.35 -9.55
N GLY A 237 -29.34 -12.27 -9.89
CA GLY A 237 -30.44 -12.69 -9.02
C GLY A 237 -30.79 -11.66 -7.93
N LYS A 238 -31.88 -11.94 -7.20
CA LYS A 238 -32.39 -11.05 -6.14
C LYS A 238 -31.57 -11.14 -4.85
N CYS A 239 -31.11 -12.34 -4.53
CA CYS A 239 -30.39 -12.64 -3.29
C CYS A 239 -28.87 -12.41 -3.39
N ALA A 240 -28.37 -11.84 -4.49
CA ALA A 240 -26.94 -11.47 -4.59
C ALA A 240 -26.59 -10.41 -3.56
N ASP A 241 -25.34 -10.45 -3.08
CA ASP A 241 -24.79 -9.45 -2.18
C ASP A 241 -24.66 -8.06 -2.85
N ALA A 242 -24.54 -7.03 -2.02
CA ALA A 242 -24.53 -5.64 -2.47
C ALA A 242 -23.33 -5.30 -3.38
N GLU A 243 -22.17 -5.94 -3.17
CA GLU A 243 -20.98 -5.71 -3.98
C GLU A 243 -21.16 -6.30 -5.38
N THR A 244 -21.63 -7.54 -5.48
CA THR A 244 -21.97 -8.20 -6.75
C THR A 244 -23.01 -7.40 -7.54
N LYS A 245 -24.06 -6.89 -6.87
CA LYS A 245 -25.07 -6.01 -7.48
C LYS A 245 -24.47 -4.69 -7.99
N ARG A 246 -23.55 -4.09 -7.22
CA ARG A 246 -22.85 -2.86 -7.60
C ARG A 246 -21.97 -3.04 -8.83
N LEU A 247 -21.18 -4.11 -8.87
CA LEU A 247 -20.35 -4.45 -10.03
C LEU A 247 -21.21 -4.67 -11.28
N GLN A 248 -22.30 -5.44 -11.15
CA GLN A 248 -23.22 -5.66 -12.26
C GLN A 248 -23.85 -4.35 -12.77
N TYR A 249 -24.28 -3.47 -11.87
CA TYR A 249 -24.87 -2.19 -12.25
C TYR A 249 -23.86 -1.31 -13.00
N MET A 250 -22.60 -1.26 -12.52
CA MET A 250 -21.51 -0.55 -13.19
C MET A 250 -21.25 -1.11 -14.60
N PHE A 251 -21.19 -2.43 -14.77
CA PHE A 251 -21.04 -3.05 -16.11
C PHE A 251 -22.22 -2.76 -17.04
N ASN A 252 -23.44 -2.72 -16.51
CA ASN A 252 -24.63 -2.33 -17.28
C ASN A 252 -24.53 -0.89 -17.81
N CYS A 253 -24.00 0.03 -16.99
CA CYS A 253 -23.75 1.43 -17.36
C CYS A 253 -22.62 1.59 -18.39
N GLN A 254 -21.56 0.79 -18.29
CA GLN A 254 -20.42 0.82 -19.22
C GLN A 254 -20.75 0.28 -20.63
N SER A 255 -21.81 -0.51 -20.75
CA SER A 255 -22.21 -1.15 -22.01
C SER A 255 -22.84 -0.15 -22.98
N ARG A 256 -22.12 0.17 -24.07
CA ARG A 256 -22.56 1.14 -25.10
C ARG A 256 -23.60 0.55 -26.04
N THR A 257 -24.79 1.16 -26.12
CA THR A 257 -25.88 0.73 -27.00
C THR A 257 -25.49 0.50 -28.46
N PRO A 258 -24.73 1.39 -29.14
CA PRO A 258 -24.35 1.16 -30.54
C PRO A 258 -23.48 -0.08 -30.75
N VAL A 259 -22.66 -0.44 -29.76
CA VAL A 259 -21.77 -1.61 -29.79
C VAL A 259 -22.59 -2.87 -29.51
N PHE A 260 -23.38 -2.84 -28.43
CA PHE A 260 -24.26 -3.92 -28.03
C PHE A 260 -25.17 -4.35 -29.18
N ARG A 261 -25.83 -3.41 -29.87
CA ARG A 261 -26.73 -3.71 -30.98
C ARG A 261 -26.04 -4.39 -32.16
N ARG A 262 -24.82 -3.96 -32.49
CA ARG A 262 -24.05 -4.53 -33.59
C ARG A 262 -23.58 -5.95 -33.30
N MET A 263 -23.05 -6.19 -32.10
CA MET A 263 -22.67 -7.53 -31.66
C MET A 263 -23.88 -8.45 -31.53
N ALA A 264 -24.99 -7.96 -30.95
CA ALA A 264 -26.23 -8.72 -30.84
C ALA A 264 -26.78 -9.10 -32.22
N TRP A 265 -26.74 -8.18 -33.19
CA TRP A 265 -27.13 -8.46 -34.57
C TRP A 265 -26.20 -9.47 -35.25
N GLY A 266 -24.89 -9.33 -35.04
CA GLY A 266 -23.89 -10.28 -35.54
C GLY A 266 -24.04 -11.68 -34.98
N ALA A 267 -24.60 -11.81 -33.77
CA ALA A 267 -24.86 -13.10 -33.14
C ALA A 267 -26.11 -13.81 -33.70
N ILE A 268 -27.04 -13.10 -34.36
CA ILE A 268 -28.25 -13.70 -34.94
C ILE A 268 -27.87 -14.52 -36.19
N PRO A 269 -28.26 -15.80 -36.26
CA PRO A 269 -27.95 -16.64 -37.42
C PRO A 269 -28.44 -16.05 -38.75
N ALA A 270 -27.57 -16.02 -39.76
CA ALA A 270 -27.91 -15.62 -41.11
C ALA A 270 -28.30 -16.83 -41.97
N ARG A 271 -29.56 -16.89 -42.44
CA ARG A 271 -30.02 -17.93 -43.38
C ARG A 271 -29.45 -17.70 -44.77
N GLY A 272 -28.77 -18.70 -45.33
CA GLY A 272 -28.52 -18.82 -46.77
C GLY A 272 -28.70 -20.28 -47.20
N LYS A 273 -29.60 -20.56 -48.16
CA LYS A 273 -29.84 -21.88 -48.78
C LYS A 273 -29.72 -23.09 -47.82
N GLY A 274 -30.44 -23.07 -46.69
CA GLY A 274 -30.55 -24.22 -45.78
C GLY A 274 -29.35 -24.48 -44.86
N VAL A 275 -28.29 -23.66 -44.86
CA VAL A 275 -27.14 -23.77 -43.93
C VAL A 275 -26.87 -22.41 -43.29
N ALA A 276 -26.72 -22.36 -41.96
CA ALA A 276 -26.35 -21.13 -41.25
C ALA A 276 -24.91 -20.71 -41.62
N ARG A 277 -24.71 -19.49 -42.12
CA ARG A 277 -23.39 -19.00 -42.62
C ARG A 277 -22.62 -18.11 -41.63
N ASP A 278 -23.30 -17.52 -40.67
CA ASP A 278 -22.77 -16.62 -39.63
C ASP A 278 -23.74 -16.63 -38.45
N GLY A 279 -23.26 -16.35 -37.24
CA GLY A 279 -24.04 -16.33 -36.00
C GLY A 279 -23.38 -17.07 -34.83
N ILE A 280 -24.06 -17.05 -33.68
CA ILE A 280 -23.61 -17.74 -32.47
C ILE A 280 -23.48 -19.26 -32.68
N ALA A 281 -22.63 -19.92 -31.89
CA ALA A 281 -22.35 -21.35 -32.04
C ALA A 281 -23.62 -22.20 -31.91
N THR A 282 -23.85 -23.04 -32.92
CA THR A 282 -24.98 -23.99 -32.96
C THR A 282 -24.62 -25.28 -32.23
N LEU A 283 -25.60 -26.13 -31.90
CA LEU A 283 -25.31 -27.46 -31.35
C LEU A 283 -24.39 -28.30 -32.25
N GLN A 284 -24.47 -28.12 -33.57
CA GLN A 284 -23.54 -28.75 -34.53
C GLN A 284 -22.11 -28.22 -34.38
N THR A 285 -21.95 -26.91 -34.12
CA THR A 285 -20.65 -26.31 -33.82
C THR A 285 -20.05 -26.92 -32.55
N TRP A 286 -20.84 -27.08 -31.48
CA TRP A 286 -20.38 -27.72 -30.25
C TRP A 286 -20.05 -29.20 -30.47
N ALA A 287 -20.91 -29.96 -31.14
CA ALA A 287 -20.69 -31.37 -31.46
C ALA A 287 -19.42 -31.62 -32.31
N GLY A 288 -18.97 -30.60 -33.05
CA GLY A 288 -17.76 -30.62 -33.86
C GLY A 288 -16.43 -30.49 -33.11
N LEU A 289 -16.45 -30.16 -31.81
CA LEU A 289 -15.24 -30.03 -31.00
C LEU A 289 -14.62 -31.41 -30.71
N ASP A 290 -13.30 -31.51 -30.88
CA ASP A 290 -12.51 -32.73 -30.65
C ASP A 290 -11.40 -32.52 -29.60
N ILE A 291 -11.69 -31.66 -28.63
CA ILE A 291 -10.79 -31.25 -27.54
C ILE A 291 -11.50 -31.45 -26.20
N PRO A 292 -10.77 -31.44 -25.06
CA PRO A 292 -11.39 -31.31 -23.75
C PRO A 292 -12.27 -30.06 -23.67
N VAL A 293 -13.50 -30.21 -23.17
CA VAL A 293 -14.45 -29.12 -22.95
C VAL A 293 -14.99 -29.16 -21.52
N PHE A 294 -14.87 -28.04 -20.80
CA PHE A 294 -15.52 -27.84 -19.50
C PHE A 294 -16.69 -26.87 -19.64
N VAL A 295 -17.90 -27.29 -19.27
CA VAL A 295 -19.13 -26.50 -19.40
C VAL A 295 -19.68 -26.15 -18.02
N VAL A 296 -19.90 -24.86 -17.76
CA VAL A 296 -20.44 -24.36 -16.50
C VAL A 296 -21.83 -23.78 -16.73
N ASP A 297 -22.80 -24.25 -15.93
CA ASP A 297 -24.17 -23.71 -15.78
C ASP A 297 -25.16 -23.97 -16.95
N VAL A 298 -24.80 -24.79 -17.96
CA VAL A 298 -25.68 -25.09 -19.11
C VAL A 298 -25.64 -26.57 -19.54
N ASP A 299 -26.64 -27.35 -19.12
CA ASP A 299 -26.72 -28.80 -19.39
C ASP A 299 -26.91 -29.17 -20.86
N LYS A 300 -27.65 -28.35 -21.62
CA LYS A 300 -28.05 -28.71 -23.00
C LYS A 300 -26.85 -28.85 -23.95
N ILE A 301 -25.78 -28.10 -23.69
CA ILE A 301 -24.52 -28.19 -24.45
C ILE A 301 -23.73 -29.41 -23.99
N ALA A 302 -23.65 -29.66 -22.68
CA ALA A 302 -22.99 -30.84 -22.13
C ALA A 302 -23.62 -32.15 -22.63
N SER A 303 -24.96 -32.22 -22.69
CA SER A 303 -25.67 -33.39 -23.22
C SER A 303 -25.42 -33.60 -24.71
N THR A 304 -25.28 -32.53 -25.49
CA THR A 304 -24.94 -32.59 -26.93
C THR A 304 -23.50 -33.06 -27.17
N LEU A 305 -22.58 -32.74 -26.26
CA LEU A 305 -21.18 -33.14 -26.33
C LEU A 305 -20.93 -34.60 -25.87
N GLY A 306 -21.91 -35.21 -25.18
CA GLY A 306 -21.94 -36.61 -24.74
C GLY A 306 -21.76 -36.77 -23.22
N LYS A 307 -22.72 -37.42 -22.54
CA LYS A 307 -22.59 -37.84 -21.12
C LYS A 307 -21.68 -39.07 -21.03
N LYS A 308 -20.57 -38.95 -20.31
CA LYS A 308 -20.03 -40.07 -19.51
C LYS A 308 -20.12 -39.67 -18.05
N GLU A 309 -20.88 -40.44 -17.28
CA GLU A 309 -20.89 -40.35 -15.82
C GLU A 309 -19.48 -40.60 -15.29
N VAL A 310 -19.05 -39.76 -14.35
CA VAL A 310 -17.83 -39.98 -13.56
C VAL A 310 -18.13 -41.11 -12.57
N PRO A 311 -17.36 -42.22 -12.53
CA PRO A 311 -17.52 -43.22 -11.48
C PRO A 311 -17.01 -42.68 -10.14
N PRO A 312 -17.55 -43.15 -8.99
CA PRO A 312 -17.05 -42.77 -7.68
C PRO A 312 -15.73 -43.50 -7.36
N GLU A 313 -14.76 -42.74 -6.85
CA GLU A 313 -13.45 -43.10 -6.27
C GLU A 313 -12.43 -43.87 -7.14
N PRO A 314 -11.13 -43.51 -7.11
CA PRO A 314 -10.09 -44.39 -7.60
C PRO A 314 -9.70 -45.41 -6.52
N GLU A 315 -10.02 -46.68 -6.75
CA GLU A 315 -9.25 -47.77 -6.14
C GLU A 315 -7.79 -47.64 -6.59
N MET A 316 -6.87 -47.55 -5.63
CA MET A 316 -5.47 -47.86 -5.88
C MET A 316 -5.37 -49.33 -6.29
N ASN A 317 -5.07 -49.61 -7.56
CA ASN A 317 -4.47 -50.88 -7.95
C ASN A 317 -3.78 -50.81 -9.31
N GLY A 318 -2.56 -51.38 -9.35
CA GLY A 318 -2.09 -52.10 -10.52
C GLY A 318 -1.16 -51.34 -11.46
N VAL A 319 0.14 -51.40 -11.15
CA VAL A 319 1.23 -51.31 -12.12
C VAL A 319 0.93 -52.27 -13.29
N ALA A 320 0.84 -51.72 -14.50
CA ALA A 320 0.95 -52.51 -15.72
C ALA A 320 2.31 -52.21 -16.35
N ASP A 321 3.13 -53.25 -16.28
CA ASP A 321 4.46 -53.41 -16.83
C ASP A 321 4.46 -53.23 -18.35
N SER A 322 5.41 -52.44 -18.86
CA SER A 322 5.94 -52.61 -20.22
C SER A 322 7.40 -52.18 -20.19
N SER A 323 8.22 -53.21 -20.17
CA SER A 323 9.66 -53.24 -20.35
C SER A 323 10.17 -52.34 -21.46
N ASP A 324 11.08 -51.43 -21.13
CA ASP A 324 12.37 -51.38 -21.81
C ASP A 324 13.43 -50.86 -20.84
N ASP A 325 14.38 -51.74 -20.57
CA ASP A 325 15.50 -51.60 -19.64
C ASP A 325 16.70 -51.00 -20.39
N SER A 326 17.21 -49.89 -19.89
CA SER A 326 18.64 -49.56 -19.97
C SER A 326 18.95 -48.57 -18.86
N GLY A 327 19.66 -49.06 -17.84
CA GLY A 327 19.93 -48.37 -16.60
C GLY A 327 20.73 -47.07 -16.71
N ASP A 328 20.48 -46.19 -15.75
CA ASP A 328 21.52 -45.43 -15.05
C ASP A 328 20.94 -44.91 -13.72
N ASP A 329 21.64 -45.25 -12.63
CA ASP A 329 21.39 -44.75 -11.28
C ASP A 329 21.78 -43.27 -11.17
N ALA A 330 20.81 -42.36 -11.02
CA ALA A 330 20.98 -41.06 -10.33
C ALA A 330 19.65 -40.31 -10.18
N HIS A 331 19.28 -39.95 -8.94
CA HIS A 331 18.29 -38.94 -8.54
C HIS A 331 16.89 -38.98 -9.20
N GLN A 332 15.84 -39.28 -8.41
CA GLN A 332 14.44 -39.10 -8.82
C GLN A 332 14.14 -37.64 -9.19
N THR A 333 14.34 -37.30 -10.46
CA THR A 333 13.88 -36.06 -11.07
C THR A 333 12.36 -36.16 -11.25
N ALA A 334 11.57 -35.25 -10.64
CA ALA A 334 10.13 -35.17 -10.88
C ALA A 334 9.85 -35.21 -12.40
N ARG A 335 9.18 -36.27 -12.87
CA ARG A 335 8.92 -36.53 -14.29
C ARG A 335 8.17 -35.34 -14.89
N ILE A 336 8.62 -34.87 -16.06
CA ILE A 336 7.95 -33.77 -16.77
C ILE A 336 6.64 -34.30 -17.38
N PRO A 337 5.46 -33.74 -17.04
CA PRO A 337 4.18 -34.15 -17.59
C PRO A 337 4.16 -33.95 -19.10
N VAL A 338 3.56 -34.91 -19.78
CA VAL A 338 3.41 -34.91 -21.24
C VAL A 338 2.54 -33.71 -21.65
N LEU A 339 2.98 -33.01 -22.69
CA LEU A 339 2.18 -32.00 -23.37
C LEU A 339 1.58 -32.63 -24.63
N PRO A 340 0.29 -33.01 -24.64
CA PRO A 340 -0.32 -33.65 -25.79
C PRO A 340 -0.48 -32.63 -26.92
N ARG A 341 -0.13 -33.02 -28.15
CA ARG A 341 -0.41 -32.20 -29.35
C ARG A 341 -1.92 -32.07 -29.60
N HIS A 342 -2.68 -33.13 -29.33
CA HIS A 342 -4.15 -33.17 -29.39
C HIS A 342 -4.67 -33.97 -28.19
N PRO A 343 -5.03 -33.31 -27.07
CA PRO A 343 -5.59 -34.02 -25.91
C PRO A 343 -6.94 -34.67 -26.25
N LYS A 344 -7.21 -35.81 -25.61
CA LYS A 344 -8.43 -36.60 -25.86
C LYS A 344 -9.67 -35.78 -25.52
N LYS A 345 -10.70 -35.86 -26.38
CA LYS A 345 -12.00 -35.25 -26.10
C LYS A 345 -12.59 -35.80 -24.79
N VAL A 346 -12.75 -34.92 -23.82
CA VAL A 346 -13.41 -35.17 -22.53
C VAL A 346 -14.38 -34.02 -22.27
N VAL A 347 -15.58 -34.34 -21.78
CA VAL A 347 -16.61 -33.33 -21.47
C VAL A 347 -16.84 -33.37 -19.98
N VAL A 348 -16.51 -32.26 -19.32
CA VAL A 348 -16.82 -32.05 -17.91
C VAL A 348 -17.92 -31.01 -17.83
N SER A 349 -18.93 -31.24 -17.00
CA SER A 349 -19.99 -30.26 -16.79
C SER A 349 -20.32 -30.10 -15.32
N THR A 350 -20.53 -28.85 -14.89
CA THR A 350 -20.93 -28.53 -13.52
C THR A 350 -22.04 -27.49 -13.50
N LYS A 351 -22.83 -27.48 -12.44
CA LYS A 351 -23.77 -26.41 -12.11
C LYS A 351 -23.39 -25.81 -10.77
N LEU A 352 -23.34 -24.49 -10.71
CA LEU A 352 -23.09 -23.77 -9.47
C LEU A 352 -24.42 -23.29 -8.87
N PRO A 353 -24.55 -23.25 -7.53
CA PRO A 353 -25.74 -22.75 -6.87
C PRO A 353 -25.89 -21.22 -7.02
N SER A 354 -27.07 -20.71 -6.67
CA SER A 354 -27.40 -19.28 -6.75
C SER A 354 -26.41 -18.40 -5.97
N PRO A 355 -26.01 -17.20 -6.45
CA PRO A 355 -26.48 -16.50 -7.65
C PRO A 355 -25.92 -17.09 -8.95
N ALA A 356 -26.76 -17.86 -9.64
CA ALA A 356 -26.41 -18.61 -10.84
C ALA A 356 -26.86 -17.80 -12.06
N GLY A 357 -26.00 -17.70 -13.06
CA GLY A 357 -26.07 -16.72 -14.15
C GLY A 357 -24.73 -16.04 -14.43
N HIS A 358 -24.75 -14.91 -15.14
CA HIS A 358 -23.54 -14.20 -15.59
C HIS A 358 -22.69 -13.61 -14.45
N GLY A 359 -23.25 -13.49 -13.24
CA GLY A 359 -22.56 -13.02 -12.03
C GLY A 359 -21.41 -13.91 -11.55
N LEU A 360 -21.37 -15.17 -11.99
CA LEU A 360 -20.49 -16.18 -11.38
C LEU A 360 -18.98 -15.92 -11.54
N LEU A 361 -18.62 -15.03 -12.48
CA LEU A 361 -17.24 -14.65 -12.79
C LEU A 361 -16.62 -13.59 -11.89
N TYR A 362 -17.45 -12.85 -11.15
CA TYR A 362 -17.02 -11.76 -10.29
C TYR A 362 -17.74 -11.73 -8.95
N ALA A 363 -18.74 -12.58 -8.73
CA ALA A 363 -19.34 -12.74 -7.41
C ALA A 363 -18.34 -13.41 -6.45
N PRO A 364 -18.02 -12.78 -5.29
CA PRO A 364 -17.06 -13.33 -4.32
C PRO A 364 -17.27 -14.81 -3.93
N PRO A 365 -18.50 -15.33 -3.73
CA PRO A 365 -18.69 -16.73 -3.31
C PRO A 365 -18.45 -17.75 -4.43
N THR A 366 -18.58 -17.38 -5.71
CA THR A 366 -18.51 -18.34 -6.82
C THR A 366 -17.16 -18.37 -7.50
N VAL A 367 -16.40 -17.27 -7.48
CA VAL A 367 -15.11 -17.18 -8.19
C VAL A 367 -14.08 -18.19 -7.70
N PRO A 368 -13.84 -18.38 -6.39
CA PRO A 368 -12.86 -19.37 -5.93
C PRO A 368 -13.22 -20.79 -6.37
N VAL A 369 -14.49 -21.16 -6.26
CA VAL A 369 -15.01 -22.47 -6.69
C VAL A 369 -14.79 -22.65 -8.19
N LEU A 370 -15.15 -21.64 -8.99
CA LEU A 370 -14.98 -21.66 -10.44
C LEU A 370 -13.50 -21.78 -10.84
N ALA A 371 -12.62 -21.00 -10.21
CA ALA A 371 -11.18 -21.02 -10.50
C ALA A 371 -10.56 -22.38 -10.15
N GLY A 372 -10.99 -23.00 -9.05
CA GLY A 372 -10.59 -24.36 -8.66
C GLY A 372 -11.01 -25.40 -9.70
N LEU A 373 -12.30 -25.41 -10.07
CA LEU A 373 -12.82 -26.33 -11.09
C LEU A 373 -12.15 -26.17 -12.46
N ILE A 374 -11.85 -24.92 -12.86
CA ILE A 374 -11.09 -24.64 -14.07
C ILE A 374 -9.68 -25.20 -13.94
N SER A 375 -8.97 -24.90 -12.86
CA SER A 375 -7.59 -25.35 -12.66
C SER A 375 -7.47 -26.88 -12.64
N ASP A 376 -8.43 -27.58 -12.03
CA ASP A 376 -8.48 -29.04 -11.97
C ASP A 376 -8.78 -29.65 -13.34
N PHE A 377 -9.71 -29.04 -14.09
CA PHE A 377 -9.96 -29.44 -15.47
C PHE A 377 -8.71 -29.28 -16.34
N LEU A 378 -8.01 -28.15 -16.22
CA LEU A 378 -6.80 -27.85 -16.98
C LEU A 378 -5.66 -28.82 -16.65
N SER A 379 -5.38 -29.07 -15.38
CA SER A 379 -4.30 -29.97 -14.96
C SER A 379 -4.57 -31.43 -15.32
N THR A 380 -5.83 -31.87 -15.24
CA THR A 380 -6.22 -33.27 -15.43
C THR A 380 -6.45 -33.61 -16.90
N ASN A 381 -7.15 -32.75 -17.64
CA ASN A 381 -7.65 -33.08 -18.98
C ASN A 381 -6.88 -32.40 -20.11
N VAL A 382 -6.14 -31.31 -19.83
CA VAL A 382 -5.33 -30.61 -20.83
C VAL A 382 -3.86 -31.00 -20.70
N THR A 383 -3.22 -30.67 -19.58
CA THR A 383 -1.84 -31.09 -19.29
C THR A 383 -1.51 -30.93 -17.82
N GLY A 384 -0.82 -31.92 -17.24
CA GLY A 384 -0.29 -31.84 -15.88
C GLY A 384 0.68 -30.68 -15.66
N ARG A 385 1.22 -30.08 -16.74
CA ARG A 385 2.06 -28.88 -16.65
C ARG A 385 1.34 -27.64 -16.12
N LEU A 386 0.00 -27.61 -16.17
CA LEU A 386 -0.84 -26.53 -15.60
C LEU A 386 -1.19 -26.78 -14.12
N SER A 387 -0.71 -27.88 -13.51
CA SER A 387 -0.84 -28.11 -12.07
C SER A 387 0.13 -27.21 -11.31
N LEU A 388 -0.40 -26.37 -10.43
CA LEU A 388 0.42 -25.53 -9.53
C LEU A 388 1.34 -26.40 -8.67
N GLY A 389 0.80 -27.49 -8.09
CA GLY A 389 1.60 -28.42 -7.28
C GLY A 389 2.78 -29.01 -8.06
N TRP A 390 2.57 -29.43 -9.31
CA TRP A 390 3.68 -29.91 -10.15
C TRP A 390 4.69 -28.81 -10.47
N GLN A 391 4.24 -27.60 -10.83
CA GLN A 391 5.15 -26.49 -11.15
C GLN A 391 6.03 -26.13 -9.96
N LEU A 392 5.46 -26.08 -8.74
CA LEU A 392 6.20 -25.86 -7.51
C LEU A 392 7.23 -26.98 -7.28
N GLN A 393 6.86 -28.25 -7.48
CA GLN A 393 7.80 -29.37 -7.38
C GLN A 393 8.94 -29.30 -8.40
N TYR A 394 8.65 -28.84 -9.63
CA TYR A 394 9.66 -28.71 -10.68
C TYR A 394 10.64 -27.56 -10.41
N LEU A 395 10.13 -26.41 -9.96
CA LEU A 395 10.93 -25.21 -9.69
C LEU A 395 11.83 -25.33 -8.46
N CYS A 396 11.51 -26.21 -7.51
CA CYS A 396 12.29 -26.42 -6.29
C CYS A 396 13.56 -27.29 -6.46
N LYS A 397 13.95 -27.65 -7.69
CA LYS A 397 15.07 -28.59 -7.94
C LYS A 397 16.48 -28.01 -7.84
N ASP A 398 16.68 -26.70 -8.01
CA ASP A 398 18.03 -26.09 -8.08
C ASP A 398 18.22 -24.91 -7.12
N GLY A 399 18.10 -25.17 -5.82
CA GLY A 399 18.33 -24.18 -4.76
C GLY A 399 19.46 -24.57 -3.81
N LYS A 400 20.72 -24.25 -4.16
CA LYS A 400 21.88 -24.27 -3.24
C LYS A 400 21.72 -23.35 -2.01
N TRP A 401 20.61 -22.61 -1.90
CA TRP A 401 20.27 -21.64 -0.86
C TRP A 401 19.31 -22.15 0.23
N ASP A 402 18.78 -23.38 0.14
CA ASP A 402 17.64 -23.80 0.97
C ASP A 402 18.01 -24.68 2.20
N VAL A 403 19.25 -25.16 2.32
CA VAL A 403 19.58 -26.27 3.24
C VAL A 403 19.49 -25.90 4.74
N LYS A 404 19.96 -24.70 5.16
CA LYS A 404 19.95 -24.30 6.59
C LYS A 404 18.56 -23.91 7.11
N ASN A 405 17.70 -23.31 6.28
CA ASN A 405 16.34 -22.94 6.68
C ASN A 405 15.40 -24.15 6.67
N ILE A 406 15.64 -25.11 5.77
CA ILE A 406 14.92 -26.39 5.73
C ILE A 406 15.16 -27.20 7.00
N GLU A 407 16.39 -27.31 7.47
CA GLU A 407 16.70 -28.10 8.68
C GLU A 407 15.99 -27.54 9.92
N LYS A 408 16.03 -26.21 10.08
CA LYS A 408 15.28 -25.51 11.14
C LYS A 408 13.77 -25.69 10.99
N TRP A 409 13.23 -25.61 9.77
CA TRP A 409 11.81 -25.83 9.51
C TRP A 409 11.39 -27.30 9.75
N ARG A 410 12.24 -28.27 9.41
CA ARG A 410 12.02 -29.70 9.66
C ARG A 410 11.95 -29.99 11.15
N ASN A 411 12.85 -29.40 11.94
CA ASN A 411 12.89 -29.54 13.40
C ASN A 411 11.71 -28.90 14.15
N VAL A 412 10.87 -28.10 13.47
CA VAL A 412 9.64 -27.54 14.05
C VAL A 412 8.49 -28.54 13.86
N ALA A 413 7.75 -28.82 14.93
CA ALA A 413 6.58 -29.68 14.87
C ALA A 413 5.57 -29.18 13.80
N PRO A 414 5.07 -30.06 12.90
CA PRO A 414 4.07 -29.72 11.90
C PRO A 414 2.87 -28.92 12.42
N VAL A 415 2.25 -29.41 13.51
CA VAL A 415 1.02 -28.88 14.10
C VAL A 415 1.16 -28.83 15.63
N SER A 416 0.67 -27.78 16.26
CA SER A 416 0.66 -27.62 17.72
C SER A 416 -0.38 -28.48 18.43
N GLY A 417 -0.30 -28.54 19.76
CA GLY A 417 -1.44 -28.90 20.61
C GLY A 417 -2.62 -27.93 20.45
N PRO A 418 -3.81 -28.23 21.02
CA PRO A 418 -4.97 -27.35 20.98
C PRO A 418 -4.73 -26.06 21.77
N ILE A 419 -5.16 -24.91 21.23
CA ILE A 419 -4.96 -23.57 21.81
C ILE A 419 -6.32 -22.91 22.04
N GLY A 420 -6.64 -22.64 23.30
CA GLY A 420 -7.89 -21.99 23.71
C GLY A 420 -9.18 -22.68 23.22
N GLY A 421 -9.11 -23.97 22.86
CA GLY A 421 -10.24 -24.74 22.34
C GLY A 421 -10.69 -24.38 20.92
N VAL A 422 -9.96 -23.49 20.24
CA VAL A 422 -10.34 -22.97 18.91
C VAL A 422 -9.25 -23.21 17.87
N PHE A 423 -7.97 -23.08 18.24
CA PHE A 423 -6.88 -23.01 17.27
C PHE A 423 -5.87 -24.15 17.38
N ARG A 424 -5.16 -24.37 16.28
CA ARG A 424 -3.85 -25.04 16.23
C ARG A 424 -2.89 -24.20 15.39
N ALA A 425 -1.69 -23.95 15.90
CA ALA A 425 -0.62 -23.32 15.14
C ALA A 425 0.05 -24.36 14.22
N ILE A 426 0.23 -24.00 12.95
CA ILE A 426 0.81 -24.86 11.92
C ILE A 426 2.08 -24.17 11.37
N LYS A 427 3.12 -24.94 10.99
CA LYS A 427 4.21 -24.41 10.13
C LYS A 427 3.77 -24.43 8.68
N THR A 428 4.29 -23.56 7.80
CA THR A 428 3.90 -23.59 6.37
C THR A 428 4.08 -24.98 5.80
N LEU A 429 3.13 -25.45 5.01
CA LEU A 429 3.28 -26.69 4.24
C LEU A 429 4.26 -26.47 3.08
N ARG A 430 4.80 -27.55 2.53
CA ARG A 430 5.63 -27.51 1.31
C ARG A 430 5.20 -28.61 0.36
N GLU A 431 5.09 -28.28 -0.93
CA GLU A 431 4.61 -29.26 -1.93
C GLU A 431 5.54 -30.47 -2.10
N VAL A 432 6.85 -30.24 -1.89
CA VAL A 432 7.92 -31.24 -2.08
C VAL A 432 8.27 -32.03 -0.82
N ASP A 433 7.70 -31.67 0.34
CA ASP A 433 8.07 -32.31 1.60
C ASP A 433 7.29 -33.61 1.84
N GLU A 434 7.99 -34.68 2.21
CA GLU A 434 7.40 -36.01 2.39
C GLU A 434 6.53 -36.11 3.64
N GLU A 435 6.73 -35.24 4.64
CA GLU A 435 6.05 -35.34 5.94
C GLU A 435 5.00 -34.26 6.19
N HIS A 436 5.17 -33.07 5.60
CA HIS A 436 4.33 -31.88 5.83
C HIS A 436 3.98 -31.15 4.51
N CYS A 437 3.47 -31.93 3.56
CA CYS A 437 2.77 -31.45 2.35
C CYS A 437 1.24 -31.53 2.51
N PRO A 438 0.45 -30.85 1.66
CA PRO A 438 -1.01 -30.84 1.76
C PRO A 438 -1.65 -32.23 1.86
N ARG A 439 -1.19 -33.18 1.03
CA ARG A 439 -1.69 -34.57 1.02
C ARG A 439 -1.53 -35.25 2.39
N VAL A 440 -0.32 -35.26 2.93
CA VAL A 440 0.00 -35.92 4.20
C VAL A 440 -0.64 -35.17 5.37
N PHE A 441 -0.75 -33.85 5.27
CA PHE A 441 -1.41 -33.03 6.27
C PHE A 441 -2.91 -33.35 6.37
N VAL A 442 -3.62 -33.46 5.25
CA VAL A 442 -5.03 -33.86 5.20
C VAL A 442 -5.22 -35.24 5.82
N GLU A 443 -4.40 -36.21 5.42
CA GLU A 443 -4.48 -37.58 5.92
C GLU A 443 -4.34 -37.64 7.45
N LYS A 444 -3.38 -36.88 8.01
CA LYS A 444 -3.11 -36.86 9.45
C LYS A 444 -4.05 -35.97 10.26
N TRP A 445 -4.49 -34.83 9.71
CA TRP A 445 -5.13 -33.75 10.48
C TRP A 445 -6.51 -33.35 9.98
N GLY A 446 -6.98 -33.81 8.81
CA GLY A 446 -8.27 -33.41 8.23
C GLY A 446 -9.51 -33.80 9.05
N ARG A 447 -9.36 -34.71 10.03
CA ARG A 447 -10.41 -35.00 11.02
C ARG A 447 -10.54 -33.90 12.08
N VAL A 448 -9.45 -33.19 12.38
CA VAL A 448 -9.36 -32.21 13.48
C VAL A 448 -9.34 -30.77 12.96
N VAL A 449 -8.48 -30.47 11.98
CA VAL A 449 -8.36 -29.14 11.40
C VAL A 449 -9.30 -29.03 10.21
N LYS A 450 -10.28 -28.12 10.26
CA LYS A 450 -11.31 -27.97 9.22
C LYS A 450 -11.15 -26.71 8.36
N ASP A 451 -10.38 -25.76 8.85
CA ASP A 451 -10.05 -24.51 8.17
C ASP A 451 -8.58 -24.16 8.46
N VAL A 452 -7.87 -23.63 7.47
CA VAL A 452 -6.49 -23.15 7.57
C VAL A 452 -6.43 -21.68 7.16
N VAL A 453 -5.95 -20.83 8.06
CA VAL A 453 -5.68 -19.41 7.83
C VAL A 453 -4.19 -19.22 7.60
N ASP A 454 -3.83 -18.88 6.36
CA ASP A 454 -2.48 -18.52 5.95
C ASP A 454 -2.27 -17.02 6.12
N ILE A 455 -1.50 -16.65 7.14
CA ILE A 455 -1.21 -15.26 7.46
C ILE A 455 0.06 -14.72 6.79
N SER A 456 0.73 -15.52 5.94
CA SER A 456 1.94 -15.10 5.23
C SER A 456 1.64 -14.07 4.13
N HIS A 457 2.59 -13.18 3.86
CA HIS A 457 2.47 -12.17 2.81
C HIS A 457 2.63 -12.79 1.41
N ASP A 458 3.62 -13.67 1.26
CA ASP A 458 3.96 -14.29 -0.02
C ASP A 458 2.93 -15.34 -0.45
N ASN A 459 2.93 -15.69 -1.74
CA ASN A 459 2.14 -16.81 -2.24
C ASN A 459 2.61 -18.13 -1.56
N PRO A 460 1.69 -19.07 -1.28
CA PRO A 460 2.04 -20.32 -0.63
C PRO A 460 3.00 -21.14 -1.50
N VAL A 461 3.99 -21.77 -0.87
CA VAL A 461 4.95 -22.69 -1.50
C VAL A 461 4.38 -24.11 -1.66
N TYR A 462 3.07 -24.21 -1.67
CA TYR A 462 2.28 -25.42 -1.80
C TYR A 462 0.94 -25.09 -2.46
N ASP A 463 0.26 -26.08 -3.01
CA ASP A 463 -1.06 -25.91 -3.62
C ASP A 463 -2.16 -26.00 -2.56
N PRO A 464 -2.87 -24.91 -2.21
CA PRO A 464 -3.87 -24.93 -1.16
C PRO A 464 -5.06 -25.85 -1.49
N ARG A 465 -5.31 -26.12 -2.77
CA ARG A 465 -6.39 -27.02 -3.20
C ARG A 465 -6.21 -28.44 -2.68
N GLY A 466 -4.96 -28.87 -2.45
CA GLY A 466 -4.69 -30.15 -1.81
C GLY A 466 -5.29 -30.26 -0.42
N LEU A 467 -5.45 -29.14 0.30
CA LEU A 467 -6.16 -29.08 1.58
C LEU A 467 -7.68 -29.17 1.39
N GLU A 468 -8.20 -28.43 0.41
CA GLU A 468 -9.65 -28.32 0.13
C GLU A 468 -10.25 -29.63 -0.35
N GLN A 469 -9.54 -30.38 -1.21
CA GLN A 469 -9.92 -31.74 -1.61
C GLN A 469 -10.00 -32.69 -0.40
N GLY A 470 -9.21 -32.41 0.63
CA GLY A 470 -9.23 -33.09 1.91
C GLY A 470 -10.32 -32.65 2.90
N GLY A 471 -11.22 -31.75 2.48
CA GLY A 471 -12.27 -31.18 3.33
C GLY A 471 -11.81 -30.05 4.26
N ILE A 472 -10.59 -29.53 4.08
CA ILE A 472 -10.03 -28.42 4.86
C ILE A 472 -10.08 -27.13 4.04
N ARG A 473 -10.88 -26.14 4.46
CA ARG A 473 -10.97 -24.86 3.74
C ARG A 473 -9.71 -24.01 3.94
N TYR A 474 -9.24 -23.34 2.90
CA TYR A 474 -8.08 -22.46 2.96
C TYR A 474 -8.48 -20.98 2.91
N HIS A 475 -7.89 -20.15 3.78
CA HIS A 475 -8.16 -18.73 3.91
C HIS A 475 -6.84 -17.94 3.87
N LYS A 476 -6.65 -17.07 2.89
CA LYS A 476 -5.46 -16.20 2.79
C LYS A 476 -5.72 -14.88 3.52
N PHE A 477 -4.89 -14.55 4.50
CA PHE A 477 -4.96 -13.30 5.27
C PHE A 477 -3.56 -12.65 5.36
N PRO A 478 -3.09 -11.98 4.30
CA PRO A 478 -1.67 -11.58 4.21
C PRO A 478 -1.33 -10.50 5.23
N THR A 479 -0.32 -10.75 6.08
CA THR A 479 0.22 -9.78 7.05
C THR A 479 1.69 -9.47 6.76
N LEU A 480 2.15 -8.28 7.14
CA LEU A 480 3.58 -7.92 7.01
C LEU A 480 4.47 -8.81 7.88
N SER A 481 5.65 -9.17 7.36
CA SER A 481 6.57 -10.08 8.06
C SER A 481 7.38 -9.36 9.14
N LYS A 482 7.68 -10.06 10.24
CA LYS A 482 8.55 -9.61 11.35
C LYS A 482 8.06 -8.43 12.20
N VAL A 483 6.89 -7.85 11.93
CA VAL A 483 6.27 -6.77 12.71
C VAL A 483 4.93 -7.24 13.30
N PRO A 484 4.49 -6.78 14.49
CA PRO A 484 3.13 -7.02 14.99
C PRO A 484 2.08 -6.48 14.04
N PRO A 485 1.02 -7.26 13.74
CA PRO A 485 -0.14 -6.77 13.00
C PRO A 485 -0.72 -5.50 13.63
N ASN A 486 -1.09 -4.53 12.79
CA ASN A 486 -1.71 -3.28 13.23
C ASN A 486 -3.19 -3.48 13.62
N ASP A 487 -3.83 -2.46 14.19
CA ASP A 487 -5.20 -2.60 14.72
C ASP A 487 -6.27 -2.87 13.65
N ALA A 488 -6.03 -2.51 12.38
CA ALA A 488 -6.91 -2.88 11.27
C ALA A 488 -6.73 -4.37 10.90
N GLU A 489 -5.49 -4.87 10.85
CA GLU A 489 -5.18 -6.28 10.62
C GLU A 489 -5.69 -7.17 11.76
N ILE A 490 -5.59 -6.72 13.02
CA ILE A 490 -6.14 -7.45 14.17
C ILE A 490 -7.67 -7.59 14.05
N ARG A 491 -8.38 -6.48 13.80
CA ARG A 491 -9.84 -6.51 13.59
C ARG A 491 -10.23 -7.43 12.44
N GLY A 492 -9.56 -7.30 11.30
CA GLY A 492 -9.83 -8.16 10.13
C GLY A 492 -9.60 -9.65 10.40
N PHE A 493 -8.58 -10.00 11.18
CA PHE A 493 -8.36 -11.39 11.59
C PHE A 493 -9.45 -11.91 12.53
N ILE A 494 -9.87 -11.08 13.51
CA ILE A 494 -10.93 -11.45 14.45
C ILE A 494 -12.26 -11.67 13.71
N ASP A 495 -12.63 -10.76 12.82
CA ASP A 495 -13.86 -10.86 12.01
C ASP A 495 -13.84 -12.10 11.11
N LEU A 496 -12.69 -12.43 10.52
CA LEU A 496 -12.51 -13.65 9.73
C LEU A 496 -12.71 -14.91 10.58
N VAL A 497 -12.11 -14.97 11.77
CA VAL A 497 -12.26 -16.13 12.67
C VAL A 497 -13.70 -16.26 13.17
N ASP A 498 -14.37 -15.16 13.54
CA ASP A 498 -15.77 -15.18 13.99
C ASP A 498 -16.70 -15.72 12.89
N LYS A 499 -16.46 -15.31 11.64
CA LYS A 499 -17.14 -15.87 10.46
C LYS A 499 -16.89 -17.37 10.33
N ILE A 500 -15.62 -17.81 10.34
CA ILE A 500 -15.26 -19.23 10.23
C ILE A 500 -15.93 -20.07 11.32
N ARG A 501 -15.93 -19.60 12.58
CA ARG A 501 -16.54 -20.35 13.70
C ARG A 501 -18.05 -20.47 13.56
N THR A 502 -18.71 -19.46 13.01
CA THR A 502 -20.14 -19.51 12.73
C THR A 502 -20.43 -20.57 11.66
N GLU A 503 -19.67 -20.54 10.56
CA GLU A 503 -19.80 -21.53 9.48
C GLU A 503 -19.43 -22.95 9.93
N GLN A 504 -18.42 -23.13 10.78
CA GLN A 504 -18.02 -24.44 11.31
C GLN A 504 -19.13 -25.09 12.15
N LYS A 505 -19.92 -24.32 12.92
CA LYS A 505 -21.04 -24.88 13.70
C LYS A 505 -22.12 -25.47 12.80
N GLU A 506 -22.41 -24.80 11.69
CA GLU A 506 -23.39 -25.28 10.71
C GLU A 506 -22.88 -26.53 9.99
N ARG A 507 -21.62 -26.50 9.54
CA ARG A 507 -20.97 -27.64 8.88
C ARG A 507 -20.82 -28.84 9.80
N ALA A 508 -20.43 -28.64 11.06
CA ALA A 508 -20.30 -29.73 12.03
C ALA A 508 -21.61 -30.50 12.22
N ARG A 509 -22.76 -29.81 12.20
CA ARG A 509 -24.09 -30.43 12.24
C ARG A 509 -24.44 -31.15 10.94
N ALA A 510 -24.19 -30.51 9.80
CA ALA A 510 -24.52 -31.07 8.49
C ALA A 510 -23.67 -32.29 8.13
N GLU A 511 -22.38 -32.26 8.48
CA GLU A 511 -21.37 -33.26 8.13
C GLU A 511 -21.08 -34.23 9.31
N ALA A 512 -21.83 -34.14 10.41
CA ALA A 512 -21.71 -34.97 11.62
C ALA A 512 -20.26 -35.09 12.14
N TRP A 513 -19.58 -33.95 12.34
CA TRP A 513 -18.21 -33.94 12.84
C TRP A 513 -18.14 -34.40 14.30
N ALA A 514 -17.03 -35.05 14.67
CA ALA A 514 -16.71 -35.33 16.06
C ALA A 514 -16.35 -34.04 16.81
N ASP A 515 -16.62 -34.00 18.11
CA ASP A 515 -16.28 -32.86 18.97
C ASP A 515 -14.76 -32.59 18.98
N GLY A 516 -14.37 -31.31 19.07
CA GLY A 516 -12.97 -30.90 19.19
C GLY A 516 -12.27 -30.52 17.87
N TYR A 517 -13.01 -30.08 16.86
CA TYR A 517 -12.45 -29.49 15.63
C TYR A 517 -11.80 -28.12 15.88
N ALA A 518 -10.83 -27.74 15.05
CA ALA A 518 -10.01 -26.54 15.24
C ALA A 518 -9.72 -25.80 13.92
N ILE A 519 -9.33 -24.53 14.07
CA ILE A 519 -8.82 -23.67 13.00
C ILE A 519 -7.29 -23.71 13.03
N GLY A 520 -6.69 -24.11 11.93
CA GLY A 520 -5.26 -24.05 11.69
C GLY A 520 -4.81 -22.65 11.34
N VAL A 521 -3.74 -22.13 11.95
CA VAL A 521 -3.19 -20.81 11.57
C VAL A 521 -1.69 -20.96 11.33
N HIS A 522 -1.19 -20.50 10.18
CA HIS A 522 0.24 -20.53 9.90
C HIS A 522 0.77 -19.24 9.29
N CYS A 523 2.00 -18.90 9.70
CA CYS A 523 2.91 -18.05 8.93
C CYS A 523 3.98 -18.95 8.29
N HIS A 524 5.26 -18.67 8.54
CA HIS A 524 6.38 -19.52 8.15
C HIS A 524 6.59 -20.72 9.11
N TYR A 525 6.86 -20.42 10.39
CA TYR A 525 7.11 -21.44 11.42
C TYR A 525 5.95 -21.64 12.40
N GLY A 526 4.94 -20.76 12.37
CA GLY A 526 3.79 -20.82 13.30
C GLY A 526 4.11 -20.40 14.73
N PHE A 527 4.95 -19.37 14.94
CA PHE A 527 5.31 -18.84 16.27
C PHE A 527 4.80 -17.41 16.51
N ASN A 528 5.49 -16.38 16.01
CA ASN A 528 5.29 -14.99 16.45
C ASN A 528 3.97 -14.37 15.99
N ARG A 529 3.83 -14.09 14.69
CA ARG A 529 2.59 -13.52 14.12
C ARG A 529 1.38 -14.41 14.38
N THR A 530 1.59 -15.73 14.27
CA THR A 530 0.55 -16.73 14.54
C THR A 530 0.09 -16.67 15.99
N GLY A 531 1.02 -16.64 16.96
CA GLY A 531 0.69 -16.56 18.36
C GLY A 531 0.11 -15.22 18.77
N PHE A 532 0.57 -14.12 18.16
CA PHE A 532 0.03 -12.79 18.42
C PHE A 532 -1.45 -12.67 18.05
N LEU A 533 -1.80 -13.03 16.81
CA LEU A 533 -3.19 -12.96 16.34
C LEU A 533 -4.10 -13.93 17.10
N ILE A 534 -3.61 -15.14 17.40
CA ILE A 534 -4.34 -16.09 18.25
C ILE A 534 -4.55 -15.50 19.65
N ALA A 535 -3.54 -14.89 20.26
CA ALA A 535 -3.65 -14.30 21.59
C ALA A 535 -4.64 -13.13 21.61
N CYS A 536 -4.59 -12.22 20.62
CA CYS A 536 -5.60 -11.16 20.48
C CYS A 536 -7.02 -11.72 20.44
N TYR A 537 -7.26 -12.78 19.64
CA TYR A 537 -8.57 -13.40 19.57
C TYR A 537 -9.00 -14.03 20.91
N LEU A 538 -8.09 -14.74 21.59
CA LEU A 538 -8.40 -15.35 22.88
C LEU A 538 -8.76 -14.30 23.94
N VAL A 539 -8.10 -13.14 23.92
CA VAL A 539 -8.40 -12.04 24.83
C VAL A 539 -9.74 -11.40 24.48
N GLU A 540 -9.95 -11.01 23.23
CA GLU A 540 -11.13 -10.23 22.83
C GLU A 540 -12.43 -11.06 22.73
N ARG A 541 -12.33 -12.37 22.47
CA ARG A 541 -13.50 -13.25 22.24
C ARG A 541 -13.62 -14.43 23.19
N CYS A 542 -12.54 -14.90 23.78
CA CYS A 542 -12.57 -16.08 24.65
C CYS A 542 -12.43 -15.74 26.15
N GLY A 543 -12.32 -14.45 26.51
CA GLY A 543 -12.26 -14.01 27.90
C GLY A 543 -10.96 -14.32 28.62
N PHE A 544 -9.89 -14.61 27.86
CA PHE A 544 -8.56 -14.79 28.42
C PHE A 544 -7.98 -13.43 28.80
N THR A 545 -7.18 -13.39 29.86
CA THR A 545 -6.22 -12.29 30.04
C THR A 545 -5.09 -12.41 29.01
N ALA A 546 -4.40 -11.31 28.72
CA ALA A 546 -3.24 -11.34 27.80
C ALA A 546 -2.20 -12.38 28.21
N LYS A 547 -1.94 -12.50 29.51
CA LYS A 547 -1.04 -13.50 30.09
C LYS A 547 -1.52 -14.93 29.87
N GLU A 548 -2.78 -15.23 30.19
CA GLU A 548 -3.35 -16.57 29.97
C GLU A 548 -3.34 -16.97 28.49
N ALA A 549 -3.59 -16.02 27.57
CA ALA A 549 -3.57 -16.27 26.15
C ALA A 549 -2.16 -16.60 25.63
N ILE A 550 -1.15 -15.87 26.11
CA ILE A 550 0.26 -16.11 25.79
C ILE A 550 0.72 -17.47 26.35
N ASP A 551 0.36 -17.78 27.60
CA ASP A 551 0.71 -19.05 28.26
C ASP A 551 0.04 -20.25 27.58
N ALA A 552 -1.24 -20.10 27.20
CA ALA A 552 -1.96 -21.14 26.46
C ALA A 552 -1.31 -21.44 25.11
N PHE A 553 -0.85 -20.40 24.39
CA PHE A 553 -0.11 -20.57 23.15
C PHE A 553 1.25 -21.26 23.37
N ALA A 554 2.01 -20.81 24.38
CA ALA A 554 3.34 -21.36 24.69
C ALA A 554 3.29 -22.83 25.13
N LYS A 555 2.26 -23.23 25.89
CA LYS A 555 2.03 -24.61 26.31
C LYS A 555 1.78 -25.54 25.13
N ALA A 556 1.01 -25.09 24.14
CA ALA A 556 0.62 -25.89 22.99
C ALA A 556 1.67 -25.90 21.86
N ARG A 557 2.44 -24.82 21.73
CA ARG A 557 3.49 -24.64 20.72
C ARG A 557 4.81 -24.35 21.44
N PRO A 558 5.64 -25.38 21.70
CA PRO A 558 6.93 -25.21 22.37
C PRO A 558 7.76 -24.14 21.66
N ASN A 559 8.35 -23.21 22.42
CA ASN A 559 8.95 -21.93 22.00
C ASN A 559 8.01 -20.71 21.97
N GLY A 560 6.69 -20.88 22.03
CA GLY A 560 5.71 -19.80 22.17
C GLY A 560 5.86 -18.64 21.18
N ILE A 561 5.43 -17.44 21.59
CA ILE A 561 5.76 -16.19 20.90
C ILE A 561 7.20 -15.83 21.29
N ARG A 562 8.13 -15.96 20.34
CA ARG A 562 9.58 -15.79 20.53
C ARG A 562 10.05 -14.33 20.51
N HIS A 563 9.29 -13.47 19.84
CA HIS A 563 9.61 -12.07 19.66
C HIS A 563 8.92 -11.21 20.73
N GLU A 564 9.74 -10.54 21.54
CA GLU A 564 9.36 -9.65 22.64
C GLU A 564 8.30 -8.64 22.22
N HIS A 565 8.60 -7.85 21.17
CA HIS A 565 7.70 -6.83 20.64
C HIS A 565 6.29 -7.33 20.27
N PHE A 566 6.08 -8.62 20.01
CA PHE A 566 4.72 -9.17 19.86
C PHE A 566 4.04 -9.36 21.21
N ARG A 567 4.75 -9.87 22.23
CA ARG A 567 4.23 -9.99 23.60
C ARG A 567 4.00 -8.60 24.21
N ASP A 568 4.90 -7.66 23.99
CA ASP A 568 4.80 -6.31 24.57
C ASP A 568 3.61 -5.58 23.96
N ARG A 569 3.42 -5.67 22.64
CA ARG A 569 2.23 -5.12 21.99
C ARG A 569 0.93 -5.77 22.49
N LEU A 570 0.91 -7.06 22.82
CA LEU A 570 -0.25 -7.70 23.47
C LEU A 570 -0.48 -7.14 24.87
N HIS A 571 0.58 -6.96 25.66
CA HIS A 571 0.47 -6.37 26.99
C HIS A 571 0.00 -4.93 26.90
N VAL A 572 0.68 -4.05 26.15
CA VAL A 572 0.28 -2.64 25.94
C VAL A 572 -1.18 -2.53 25.50
N ARG A 573 -1.63 -3.41 24.58
CA ARG A 573 -3.01 -3.40 24.09
C ARG A 573 -4.05 -3.76 25.15
N TYR A 574 -3.71 -4.58 26.14
CA TYR A 574 -4.67 -5.16 27.09
C TYR A 574 -4.33 -4.90 28.58
N SER A 575 -3.34 -4.06 28.89
CA SER A 575 -2.92 -3.69 30.25
C SER A 575 -3.54 -2.34 30.62
N GLY A 576 -4.82 -2.32 31.04
CA GLY A 576 -5.46 -1.06 31.44
C GLY A 576 -6.98 -1.06 31.66
N SER A 577 -7.54 -1.97 32.47
CA SER A 577 -8.73 -1.70 33.33
C SER A 577 -9.17 -2.94 34.11
N PRO A 578 -9.67 -2.79 35.36
CA PRO A 578 -10.32 -3.88 36.09
C PRO A 578 -11.70 -4.20 35.51
N ARG A 579 -12.13 -5.45 35.72
CA ARG A 579 -13.47 -5.98 35.41
C ARG A 579 -14.57 -5.01 35.85
N SER A 580 -15.30 -4.44 34.90
CA SER A 580 -16.67 -3.96 35.11
C SER A 580 -17.64 -4.94 34.46
N GLU A 581 -18.67 -5.27 35.21
CA GLU A 581 -19.66 -6.32 34.98
C GLU A 581 -20.36 -6.17 33.61
N ARG A 582 -20.21 -7.18 32.75
CA ARG A 582 -21.05 -7.32 31.56
C ARG A 582 -22.40 -7.92 31.96
N THR A 583 -23.43 -7.10 31.91
CA THR A 583 -24.84 -7.55 31.92
C THR A 583 -25.09 -8.42 30.67
N PRO A 584 -25.87 -9.51 30.75
CA PRO A 584 -26.02 -10.46 29.65
C PRO A 584 -26.95 -9.94 28.56
N LEU A 585 -26.72 -10.44 27.35
CA LEU A 585 -27.62 -10.41 26.21
C LEU A 585 -29.09 -10.63 26.61
N LEU A 586 -29.96 -9.67 26.26
CA LEU A 586 -31.38 -9.85 25.99
C LEU A 586 -31.61 -9.23 24.60
N ALA A 587 -31.75 -10.07 23.57
CA ALA A 587 -33.02 -10.58 23.06
C ALA A 587 -33.68 -9.59 22.10
N ASP A 588 -33.94 -10.07 20.88
CA ASP A 588 -34.68 -9.40 19.82
C ASP A 588 -36.00 -8.80 20.34
N ASP A 589 -36.31 -7.55 19.98
CA ASP A 589 -37.69 -7.09 19.84
C ASP A 589 -37.86 -6.33 18.52
N PRO A 590 -38.66 -6.87 17.58
CA PRO A 590 -38.96 -6.26 16.30
C PRO A 590 -40.18 -5.35 16.41
N ASN A 591 -40.03 -4.08 16.75
CA ASN A 591 -41.02 -3.01 16.47
C ASN A 591 -40.54 -1.64 16.97
N ASN A 592 -40.02 -0.78 16.09
CA ASN A 592 -40.48 0.62 16.05
C ASN A 592 -40.05 1.28 14.71
N PRO A 593 -40.97 1.91 13.96
CA PRO A 593 -40.69 2.65 12.74
C PRO A 593 -40.42 4.14 13.04
N ASP A 594 -40.12 4.90 11.97
CA ASP A 594 -39.72 6.31 11.91
C ASP A 594 -38.23 6.56 12.18
N ASP A 595 -37.49 7.29 11.34
CA ASP A 595 -37.92 8.50 10.65
C ASP A 595 -37.23 8.65 9.28
N SER A 596 -37.96 9.30 8.40
CA SER A 596 -37.73 9.48 6.98
C SER A 596 -37.71 10.97 6.66
N THR A 597 -37.06 11.36 5.56
CA THR A 597 -37.17 12.68 4.90
C THR A 597 -36.49 13.85 5.64
N ARG A 598 -35.97 14.91 5.01
CA ARG A 598 -35.71 15.28 3.62
C ARG A 598 -34.75 16.49 3.70
N ARG A 599 -33.85 16.60 2.73
CA ARG A 599 -33.33 17.89 2.25
C ARG A 599 -33.76 18.06 0.79
N THR A 600 -34.29 19.23 0.48
CA THR A 600 -34.44 19.94 -0.81
C THR A 600 -34.69 21.39 -0.39
N GLU A 601 -34.04 22.44 -0.87
CA GLU A 601 -33.85 23.03 -2.20
C GLU A 601 -32.93 24.27 -1.95
N GLU A 602 -32.25 24.98 -2.85
CA GLU A 602 -32.42 25.41 -4.24
C GLU A 602 -31.02 26.00 -4.64
N ASP A 603 -30.54 25.97 -5.89
CA ASP A 603 -30.87 27.00 -6.87
C ASP A 603 -30.38 26.63 -8.28
N GLY A 604 -31.13 27.12 -9.28
CA GLY A 604 -30.85 26.96 -10.69
C GLY A 604 -30.48 28.26 -11.41
N ALA A 605 -29.95 28.05 -12.62
CA ALA A 605 -30.23 28.76 -13.87
C ALA A 605 -29.22 29.80 -14.42
N SER A 606 -28.53 29.33 -15.48
CA SER A 606 -28.36 29.97 -16.82
C SER A 606 -27.45 31.21 -16.94
N SER A 607 -26.77 31.54 -18.05
CA SER A 607 -26.99 31.31 -19.48
C SER A 607 -25.69 31.53 -20.29
N ARG A 608 -25.70 31.03 -21.53
CA ARG A 608 -24.63 30.93 -22.56
C ARG A 608 -24.42 32.21 -23.41
N ARG A 609 -23.26 32.22 -24.10
CA ARG A 609 -22.93 32.62 -25.51
C ARG A 609 -21.82 33.67 -25.58
N THR A 610 -20.83 33.66 -26.49
CA THR A 610 -20.73 33.07 -27.84
C THR A 610 -19.25 33.05 -28.29
N GLY A 611 -18.85 32.00 -29.00
CA GLY A 611 -17.57 31.95 -29.72
C GLY A 611 -17.60 32.68 -31.06
N ARG A 612 -16.46 33.28 -31.41
CA ARG A 612 -15.92 33.48 -32.80
C ARG A 612 -14.65 34.34 -32.85
N ARG A 613 -14.10 34.77 -31.71
CA ARG A 613 -12.86 35.56 -31.62
C ARG A 613 -11.59 34.71 -31.40
N GLU A 614 -11.72 33.52 -30.84
CA GLU A 614 -10.59 32.72 -30.33
C GLU A 614 -9.82 31.97 -31.41
N VAL A 615 -10.45 31.59 -32.52
CA VAL A 615 -9.75 30.82 -33.59
C VAL A 615 -8.80 31.71 -34.40
N PHE A 616 -9.10 33.00 -34.53
CA PHE A 616 -8.20 33.95 -35.22
C PHE A 616 -7.03 34.36 -34.32
N LEU A 617 -7.28 34.54 -33.01
CA LEU A 617 -6.25 34.85 -32.01
C LEU A 617 -5.27 33.69 -31.82
N PHE A 618 -5.73 32.45 -31.89
CA PHE A 618 -4.88 31.27 -31.71
C PHE A 618 -3.88 31.07 -32.87
N VAL A 619 -4.30 31.34 -34.13
CA VAL A 619 -3.40 31.24 -35.29
C VAL A 619 -2.42 32.42 -35.35
N TRP A 620 -2.84 33.62 -34.93
CA TRP A 620 -1.96 34.79 -34.85
C TRP A 620 -0.92 34.65 -33.74
N ALA A 621 -1.30 34.09 -32.58
CA ALA A 621 -0.39 33.84 -31.47
C ALA A 621 0.70 32.82 -31.85
N LEU A 622 0.35 31.74 -32.55
CA LEU A 622 1.31 30.72 -32.98
C LEU A 622 2.37 31.25 -33.95
N LEU A 623 1.98 32.14 -34.88
CA LEU A 623 2.92 32.77 -35.81
C LEU A 623 3.77 33.86 -35.13
N ALA A 624 3.19 34.60 -34.18
CA ALA A 624 3.92 35.60 -33.40
C ALA A 624 4.98 34.95 -32.47
N THR A 625 4.65 33.83 -31.82
CA THR A 625 5.58 33.10 -30.95
C THR A 625 6.75 32.50 -31.73
N ALA A 626 6.51 31.95 -32.92
CA ALA A 626 7.58 31.47 -33.79
C ALA A 626 8.50 32.61 -34.26
N GLY A 627 7.93 33.78 -34.59
CA GLY A 627 8.69 34.97 -34.96
C GLY A 627 9.57 35.52 -33.83
N VAL A 628 9.05 35.56 -32.60
CA VAL A 628 9.79 36.04 -31.41
C VAL A 628 10.93 35.10 -31.05
N ILE A 629 10.74 33.78 -31.16
CA ILE A 629 11.80 32.80 -30.87
C ILE A 629 12.92 32.91 -31.92
N VAL A 630 12.60 33.03 -33.21
CA VAL A 630 13.62 33.18 -34.26
C VAL A 630 14.35 34.52 -34.11
N LEU A 631 13.64 35.61 -33.78
CA LEU A 631 14.27 36.91 -33.57
C LEU A 631 15.15 36.94 -32.31
N GLY A 632 14.74 36.27 -31.23
CA GLY A 632 15.54 36.09 -30.01
C GLY A 632 16.84 35.33 -30.26
N VAL A 633 16.78 34.24 -31.03
CA VAL A 633 17.96 33.44 -31.39
C VAL A 633 18.92 34.23 -32.30
N VAL A 634 18.40 35.03 -33.24
CA VAL A 634 19.23 35.86 -34.14
C VAL A 634 19.84 37.07 -33.42
N LEU A 635 19.12 37.67 -32.46
CA LEU A 635 19.64 38.78 -31.64
C LEU A 635 20.70 38.30 -30.65
N GLN A 636 20.53 37.12 -30.07
CA GLN A 636 21.49 36.52 -29.13
C GLN A 636 22.76 35.99 -29.84
N HIS A 637 22.68 35.64 -31.13
CA HIS A 637 23.86 35.26 -31.90
C HIS A 637 24.66 36.47 -32.43
N ARG A 638 24.04 37.65 -32.58
CA ARG A 638 24.71 38.88 -33.04
C ARG A 638 25.43 39.66 -31.93
N THR A 639 25.07 39.45 -30.66
CA THR A 639 25.70 40.14 -29.52
C THR A 639 26.95 39.41 -28.98
N SER A 640 27.20 38.15 -29.38
CA SER A 640 28.36 37.37 -28.94
C SER A 640 29.58 37.43 -29.87
N THR A 641 29.59 38.27 -30.92
CA THR A 641 30.73 38.42 -31.83
C THR A 641 31.12 39.88 -32.02
N SER A 642 31.49 40.58 -30.95
CA SER A 642 32.25 41.83 -31.06
C SER A 642 32.84 42.24 -29.71
N ALA A 643 34.11 41.88 -29.48
CA ALA A 643 35.20 42.73 -28.95
C ALA A 643 36.22 41.93 -28.13
N SER A 644 37.51 42.15 -28.44
CA SER A 644 38.70 41.66 -27.73
C SER A 644 39.40 42.83 -26.98
N PRO A 645 40.35 42.58 -26.05
CA PRO A 645 40.68 43.45 -24.90
C PRO A 645 41.86 44.42 -25.16
N PRO A 646 42.18 45.38 -24.25
CA PRO A 646 43.37 45.21 -23.38
C PRO A 646 43.43 45.95 -21.99
N SER A 647 44.27 45.38 -21.10
CA SER A 647 45.23 45.90 -20.07
C SER A 647 45.03 47.10 -19.10
N VAL A 648 45.15 46.79 -17.79
CA VAL A 648 45.93 47.38 -16.64
C VAL A 648 46.11 48.91 -16.47
N ILE A 649 45.73 49.45 -15.29
CA ILE A 649 46.53 50.25 -14.28
C ILE A 649 45.59 50.89 -13.22
N ALA A 650 45.98 50.85 -11.94
CA ALA A 650 45.31 51.32 -10.71
C ALA A 650 45.72 52.78 -10.32
N PRO A 651 45.41 53.35 -9.11
CA PRO A 651 44.22 53.34 -8.24
C PRO A 651 43.73 54.78 -7.87
N GLY A 652 42.52 54.89 -7.29
CA GLY A 652 42.05 56.08 -6.58
C GLY A 652 40.66 55.90 -5.96
N ASP A 653 40.62 55.70 -4.64
CA ASP A 653 39.41 55.73 -3.76
C ASP A 653 39.12 57.21 -3.37
N PRO A 654 37.89 57.70 -3.05
CA PRO A 654 36.92 57.05 -2.15
C PRO A 654 35.40 57.16 -2.42
N SER A 655 34.69 56.25 -1.75
CA SER A 655 33.35 56.36 -1.13
C SER A 655 32.11 55.73 -1.84
N ALA A 656 31.77 54.55 -1.30
CA ALA A 656 30.44 54.06 -0.89
C ALA A 656 29.35 53.70 -1.92
N GLY A 657 29.10 52.38 -2.02
CA GLY A 657 27.75 51.81 -2.23
C GLY A 657 27.60 50.74 -3.33
N GLY A 658 27.93 49.47 -3.03
CA GLY A 658 27.69 48.30 -3.91
C GLY A 658 27.22 47.05 -3.14
N PRO A 659 26.71 45.99 -3.82
CA PRO A 659 25.91 44.90 -3.27
C PRO A 659 26.71 43.84 -2.49
N TYR A 660 26.02 43.15 -1.57
CA TYR A 660 26.56 42.15 -0.64
C TYR A 660 27.29 40.98 -1.32
N THR A 661 28.61 41.08 -1.42
CA THR A 661 29.55 39.94 -1.41
C THR A 661 29.98 39.68 0.03
N LEU A 662 29.99 38.41 0.46
CA LEU A 662 30.56 37.96 1.73
C LEU A 662 31.96 38.59 1.95
N PRO A 663 32.26 39.14 3.14
CA PRO A 663 33.55 39.77 3.38
C PRO A 663 34.65 38.70 3.46
N PRO A 664 35.87 38.97 2.95
CA PRO A 664 37.02 38.17 3.31
C PRO A 664 37.33 38.47 4.78
N ASN A 665 37.19 37.46 5.64
CA ASN A 665 37.51 37.54 7.05
C ASN A 665 39.04 37.72 7.19
N THR A 666 39.51 38.97 7.15
CA THR A 666 40.80 39.37 7.73
C THR A 666 40.63 39.49 9.23
N ASN A 667 40.31 38.37 9.89
CA ASN A 667 40.67 38.19 11.28
C ASN A 667 41.97 37.40 11.28
N THR A 668 42.97 37.98 11.93
CA THR A 668 44.14 37.27 12.46
C THR A 668 43.78 35.82 12.71
N GLN A 669 44.26 34.90 11.86
CA GLN A 669 44.06 33.49 12.07
C GLN A 669 44.72 33.16 13.40
N LYS A 670 43.92 33.14 14.48
CA LYS A 670 44.28 32.41 15.68
C LYS A 670 44.63 31.02 15.17
N LYS A 671 45.88 30.60 15.38
CA LYS A 671 46.35 29.27 14.98
C LYS A 671 45.44 28.25 15.65
N LYS A 672 44.42 27.77 14.93
CA LYS A 672 43.57 26.68 15.37
C LYS A 672 44.46 25.47 15.59
N ASN A 673 44.32 24.83 16.75
CA ASN A 673 45.17 23.70 17.12
C ASN A 673 44.83 22.52 16.19
N PRO A 674 45.74 22.06 15.30
CA PRO A 674 45.38 21.20 14.17
C PRO A 674 44.95 19.78 14.55
N THR A 675 45.02 19.40 15.84
CA THR A 675 44.66 18.08 16.35
C THR A 675 43.30 18.03 17.06
N LYS A 676 42.74 19.18 17.50
CA LYS A 676 41.49 19.25 18.26
C LYS A 676 40.35 19.73 17.34
N ARG A 677 39.31 18.90 17.18
CA ARG A 677 38.16 19.19 16.31
C ARG A 677 36.81 19.01 17.02
N ASN A 678 35.87 19.90 16.72
CA ASN A 678 34.47 19.79 17.12
C ASN A 678 33.61 19.39 15.91
N LEU A 679 32.64 18.50 16.10
CA LEU A 679 31.63 18.21 15.09
C LEU A 679 30.24 18.40 15.70
N ILE A 680 29.41 19.21 15.03
CA ILE A 680 28.03 19.43 15.43
C ILE A 680 27.14 18.91 14.31
N PHE A 681 26.34 17.89 14.62
CA PHE A 681 25.40 17.29 13.71
C PHE A 681 23.97 17.70 14.10
N MET A 682 23.26 18.36 13.20
CA MET A 682 21.88 18.76 13.46
C MET A 682 20.90 17.97 12.61
N VAL A 683 19.87 17.40 13.24
CA VAL A 683 18.82 16.64 12.57
C VAL A 683 17.51 17.43 12.62
N SER A 684 16.91 17.67 11.45
CA SER A 684 15.58 18.28 11.34
C SER A 684 14.56 17.19 10.98
N ASP A 685 14.08 16.42 11.95
CA ASP A 685 13.21 15.26 11.72
C ASP A 685 11.98 15.65 10.88
N GLY A 686 11.69 14.93 9.81
CA GLY A 686 10.53 15.19 8.94
C GLY A 686 10.60 16.44 8.05
N MET A 687 11.71 17.20 8.05
CA MET A 687 11.85 18.43 7.28
C MET A 687 12.25 18.20 5.81
N GLY A 688 11.27 18.31 4.91
CA GLY A 688 11.50 18.33 3.46
C GLY A 688 11.73 19.73 2.84
N PRO A 689 12.06 19.81 1.54
CA PRO A 689 12.23 21.07 0.81
C PRO A 689 10.99 21.99 0.83
N ALA A 690 9.79 21.40 0.85
CA ALA A 690 8.53 22.16 0.93
C ALA A 690 8.39 22.90 2.25
N SER A 691 8.88 22.32 3.36
CA SER A 691 8.88 22.94 4.69
C SER A 691 9.60 24.28 4.70
N LEU A 692 10.77 24.35 4.07
CA LEU A 692 11.55 25.59 4.00
C LEU A 692 10.88 26.66 3.16
N SER A 693 10.30 26.25 2.03
CA SER A 693 9.61 27.18 1.12
C SER A 693 8.41 27.81 1.82
N LEU A 694 7.62 26.99 2.53
CA LEU A 694 6.50 27.43 3.35
C LEU A 694 6.97 28.38 4.47
N THR A 695 7.98 27.98 5.25
CA THR A 695 8.48 28.76 6.38
C THR A 695 9.12 30.08 5.97
N ARG A 696 9.88 30.11 4.86
CA ARG A 696 10.48 31.33 4.33
C ARG A 696 9.40 32.36 4.01
N SER A 697 8.39 31.95 3.26
CA SER A 697 7.32 32.86 2.84
C SER A 697 6.40 33.23 4.02
N PHE A 698 6.22 32.34 5.01
CA PHE A 698 5.58 32.69 6.28
C PHE A 698 6.35 33.77 7.06
N ARG A 699 7.68 33.61 7.23
CA ARG A 699 8.53 34.58 7.93
C ARG A 699 8.51 35.94 7.23
N GLN A 700 8.63 35.95 5.90
CA GLN A 700 8.54 37.16 5.10
C GLN A 700 7.24 37.92 5.39
N PHE A 701 6.11 37.20 5.43
CA PHE A 701 4.81 37.77 5.76
C PHE A 701 4.73 38.29 7.21
N THR A 702 5.15 37.49 8.19
CA THR A 702 4.98 37.85 9.62
C THR A 702 5.92 38.95 10.10
N SER A 703 7.06 39.12 9.43
CA SER A 703 8.11 40.07 9.82
C SER A 703 8.24 41.24 8.86
N ASP A 704 7.33 41.36 7.88
CA ASP A 704 7.35 42.40 6.84
C ASP A 704 8.71 42.51 6.13
N LEU A 705 9.25 41.34 5.76
CA LEU A 705 10.58 41.26 5.13
C LEU A 705 10.46 41.23 3.60
N PRO A 706 11.49 41.69 2.88
CA PRO A 706 11.55 41.60 1.42
C PRO A 706 11.37 40.17 0.90
N ILE A 707 10.87 40.04 -0.33
CA ILE A 707 10.61 38.74 -0.97
C ILE A 707 11.87 37.89 -1.19
N ASP A 708 13.04 38.54 -1.22
CA ASP A 708 14.37 37.93 -1.35
C ASP A 708 15.04 37.67 0.00
N ASP A 709 14.38 37.95 1.13
CA ASP A 709 14.84 37.49 2.44
C ASP A 709 14.78 35.96 2.53
N VAL A 710 15.81 35.37 3.11
CA VAL A 710 15.97 33.91 3.20
C VAL A 710 16.22 33.46 4.64
N LEU A 711 16.03 32.17 4.90
CA LEU A 711 16.41 31.56 6.17
C LEU A 711 17.93 31.47 6.30
N THR A 712 18.44 31.34 7.53
CA THR A 712 19.89 31.15 7.75
C THR A 712 20.37 29.87 7.08
N LEU A 713 19.56 28.81 7.14
CA LEU A 713 19.76 27.54 6.46
C LEU A 713 19.95 27.70 4.93
N ASP A 714 19.19 28.59 4.28
CA ASP A 714 19.24 28.77 2.82
C ASP A 714 20.64 29.19 2.33
N ALA A 715 21.33 30.02 3.12
CA ALA A 715 22.70 30.47 2.80
C ALA A 715 23.74 29.34 2.95
N HIS A 716 23.36 28.23 3.57
CA HIS A 716 24.25 27.10 3.90
C HIS A 716 23.84 25.80 3.21
N PHE A 717 23.00 25.88 2.18
CA PHE A 717 22.60 24.71 1.40
C PHE A 717 23.80 24.06 0.71
N TRP A 718 23.98 22.77 0.95
CA TRP A 718 25.16 22.01 0.53
C TRP A 718 24.84 20.93 -0.51
N GLY A 719 23.65 20.33 -0.42
CA GLY A 719 23.26 19.21 -1.27
C GLY A 719 21.93 18.59 -0.86
N THR A 720 21.65 17.39 -1.36
CA THR A 720 20.49 16.59 -0.94
C THR A 720 20.89 15.18 -0.54
N SER A 721 20.07 14.57 0.31
CA SER A 721 20.24 13.22 0.83
C SER A 721 19.05 12.35 0.45
N ARG A 722 19.34 11.18 -0.12
CA ARG A 722 18.36 10.10 -0.31
C ARG A 722 18.19 9.30 0.98
N THR A 723 16.94 9.06 1.36
CA THR A 723 16.62 8.61 2.72
C THR A 723 16.17 7.16 2.84
N ARG A 724 15.92 6.46 1.73
CA ARG A 724 15.39 5.07 1.73
C ARG A 724 16.08 4.15 2.75
N SER A 725 15.31 3.26 3.36
CA SER A 725 15.86 2.19 4.19
C SER A 725 16.24 0.98 3.33
N SER A 726 16.73 -0.08 3.98
CA SER A 726 17.07 -1.35 3.33
C SER A 726 15.85 -2.15 2.90
N ASN A 727 14.69 -1.94 3.54
CA ASN A 727 13.46 -2.72 3.31
C ASN A 727 12.27 -1.90 2.78
N SER A 728 12.41 -0.58 2.65
CA SER A 728 11.36 0.32 2.16
C SER A 728 11.94 1.50 1.39
N LEU A 729 11.17 2.02 0.43
CA LEU A 729 11.50 3.30 -0.23
C LEU A 729 11.33 4.48 0.73
N VAL A 730 10.38 4.37 1.66
CA VAL A 730 10.11 5.36 2.72
C VAL A 730 10.74 4.86 4.02
N THR A 731 11.71 5.59 4.55
CA THR A 731 12.37 5.26 5.82
C THR A 731 11.53 5.72 7.01
N ASP A 732 11.77 5.12 8.18
CA ASP A 732 11.43 5.73 9.46
C ASP A 732 12.67 6.39 10.09
N SER A 733 12.48 7.13 11.18
CA SER A 733 13.53 7.84 11.90
C SER A 733 14.59 6.88 12.45
N ALA A 734 14.19 5.69 12.92
CA ALA A 734 15.13 4.68 13.45
C ALA A 734 16.14 4.22 12.38
N ALA A 735 15.67 3.85 11.18
CA ALA A 735 16.55 3.46 10.09
C ALA A 735 17.34 4.64 9.51
N GLY A 736 16.75 5.85 9.50
CA GLY A 736 17.43 7.09 9.09
C GLY A 736 18.59 7.43 10.03
N ALA A 737 18.33 7.48 11.33
CA ALA A 737 19.33 7.68 12.37
C ALA A 737 20.42 6.61 12.35
N THR A 738 20.07 5.34 12.15
CA THR A 738 21.05 4.25 12.01
C THR A 738 21.95 4.43 10.78
N ALA A 739 21.43 4.99 9.68
CA ALA A 739 22.25 5.30 8.52
C ALA A 739 23.27 6.41 8.81
N PHE A 740 22.90 7.41 9.63
CA PHE A 740 23.81 8.46 10.10
C PHE A 740 24.84 7.93 11.09
N SER A 741 24.43 7.14 12.09
CA SER A 741 25.35 6.67 13.14
C SER A 741 26.30 5.57 12.67
N CYS A 742 25.85 4.68 11.77
CA CYS A 742 26.64 3.53 11.34
C CYS A 742 27.22 3.67 9.92
N GLY A 743 26.83 4.68 9.15
CA GLY A 743 27.21 4.81 7.73
C GLY A 743 26.69 3.66 6.85
N ARG A 744 25.66 2.94 7.30
CA ARG A 744 25.12 1.72 6.67
C ARG A 744 23.59 1.72 6.71
N LYS A 745 22.95 1.26 5.63
CA LYS A 745 21.48 1.16 5.57
C LYS A 745 20.98 0.09 6.55
N SER A 746 19.89 0.40 7.25
CA SER A 746 19.16 -0.56 8.07
C SER A 746 17.69 -0.68 7.66
N TYR A 747 16.91 -1.55 8.28
CA TYR A 747 15.48 -1.74 8.02
C TYR A 747 14.64 -0.87 8.96
N ASN A 748 13.42 -0.50 8.57
CA ASN A 748 12.57 0.34 9.43
C ASN A 748 12.34 -0.32 10.79
N GLY A 749 12.47 0.47 11.86
CA GLY A 749 12.37 0.07 13.26
C GLY A 749 13.69 -0.42 13.88
N ALA A 750 14.80 -0.36 13.14
CA ALA A 750 16.12 -0.74 13.64
C ALA A 750 16.83 0.46 14.27
N ILE A 751 17.35 0.29 15.49
CA ILE A 751 18.20 1.27 16.17
C ILE A 751 19.60 0.68 16.27
N GLY A 752 20.59 1.29 15.60
CA GLY A 752 22.01 0.90 15.71
C GLY A 752 22.34 -0.51 15.21
N MET A 753 21.51 -1.11 14.34
CA MET A 753 21.61 -2.51 13.95
C MET A 753 21.63 -2.68 12.43
N LEU A 754 22.36 -3.68 11.91
CA LEU A 754 22.39 -4.00 10.48
C LEU A 754 21.27 -4.98 10.04
N PRO A 755 20.93 -5.03 8.73
CA PRO A 755 19.96 -5.99 8.21
C PRO A 755 20.35 -7.44 8.53
N GLY A 756 19.49 -8.13 9.29
CA GLY A 756 19.72 -9.53 9.71
C GLY A 756 19.71 -9.74 11.23
N TYR A 757 19.87 -8.66 12.01
CA TYR A 757 19.82 -8.68 13.46
C TYR A 757 18.45 -8.18 13.96
N ARG A 758 18.03 -8.57 15.18
CA ARG A 758 16.75 -8.16 15.77
C ARG A 758 16.89 -6.77 16.42
N PRO A 759 15.86 -5.91 16.43
CA PRO A 759 15.91 -4.66 17.18
C PRO A 759 16.21 -4.97 18.66
N CYS A 760 17.10 -4.18 19.26
CA CYS A 760 17.43 -4.19 20.68
C CYS A 760 16.98 -2.83 21.23
N GLY A 761 16.20 -2.79 22.32
CA GLY A 761 15.72 -1.55 22.90
C GLY A 761 14.20 -1.39 22.86
N THR A 762 13.52 -1.52 24.01
CA THR A 762 12.34 -0.70 24.31
C THR A 762 12.78 0.73 24.68
N MET A 763 11.89 1.73 24.70
CA MET A 763 12.27 3.09 25.15
C MET A 763 12.83 3.09 26.58
N ASP A 764 12.33 2.19 27.42
CA ASP A 764 12.78 1.99 28.79
C ASP A 764 14.19 1.39 28.87
N GLU A 765 14.56 0.52 27.91
CA GLU A 765 15.93 -0.02 27.73
C GLU A 765 16.89 1.05 27.18
N ILE A 766 16.41 1.90 26.27
CA ILE A 766 17.19 3.01 25.72
C ILE A 766 17.55 3.99 26.85
N ALA A 767 16.59 4.37 27.69
CA ALA A 767 16.85 5.23 28.86
C ALA A 767 17.93 4.64 29.79
N LEU A 768 17.90 3.32 30.02
CA LEU A 768 18.93 2.62 30.79
C LEU A 768 20.30 2.65 30.10
N HIS A 769 20.34 2.41 28.78
CA HIS A 769 21.59 2.46 28.02
C HIS A 769 22.21 3.86 28.01
N GLU A 770 21.39 4.91 27.85
CA GLU A 770 21.81 6.31 27.83
C GLU A 770 22.52 6.72 29.12
N VAL A 771 22.04 6.24 30.28
CA VAL A 771 22.68 6.56 31.58
C VAL A 771 23.89 5.70 31.91
N GLY A 772 24.14 4.64 31.12
CA GLY A 772 25.34 3.80 31.21
C GLY A 772 25.12 2.33 31.57
N GLU A 773 23.88 1.82 31.56
CA GLU A 773 23.59 0.37 31.75
C GLU A 773 23.75 -0.45 30.47
N GLY A 774 24.20 0.16 29.36
CA GLY A 774 24.46 -0.55 28.10
C GLY A 774 25.76 -1.38 28.12
N PRO A 775 25.96 -2.31 27.17
CA PRO A 775 27.16 -3.15 27.10
C PRO A 775 28.47 -2.37 26.99
N LEU A 776 28.44 -1.18 26.38
CA LEU A 776 29.60 -0.29 26.25
C LEU A 776 29.76 0.66 27.45
N GLY A 777 28.85 0.61 28.43
CA GLY A 777 28.80 1.57 29.53
C GLY A 777 28.28 2.93 29.06
N ARG A 778 28.77 4.01 29.70
CA ARG A 778 28.36 5.38 29.39
C ARG A 778 28.78 5.75 27.96
N SER A 779 27.79 6.07 27.12
CA SER A 779 27.99 6.38 25.70
C SER A 779 27.90 7.87 25.36
N VAL A 780 27.38 8.69 26.29
CA VAL A 780 27.25 10.15 26.14
C VAL A 780 27.53 10.85 27.48
N ASP A 781 27.99 12.10 27.42
CA ASP A 781 28.28 12.91 28.62
C ASP A 781 27.17 13.94 28.93
N LEU A 782 26.29 14.25 27.98
CA LEU A 782 25.26 15.28 28.13
C LEU A 782 23.98 14.86 27.38
N ILE A 783 22.85 14.95 28.06
CA ILE A 783 21.50 14.72 27.52
C ILE A 783 20.60 15.87 27.99
N LEU A 784 19.93 16.55 27.07
CA LEU A 784 18.97 17.62 27.37
C LEU A 784 17.73 17.42 26.49
N GLY A 785 16.54 17.25 27.09
CA GLY A 785 15.32 17.03 26.32
C GLY A 785 14.08 16.70 27.15
N GLY A 786 13.12 16.04 26.50
CA GLY A 786 11.90 15.50 27.11
C GLY A 786 12.05 14.04 27.53
N GLY A 787 10.94 13.29 27.57
CA GLY A 787 10.92 11.85 27.80
C GLY A 787 11.08 11.41 29.25
N ARG A 788 10.97 12.34 30.22
CA ARG A 788 11.17 12.07 31.66
C ARG A 788 10.38 10.88 32.16
N CYS A 789 9.20 10.61 31.61
CA CYS A 789 8.35 9.51 32.05
C CYS A 789 9.01 8.13 31.92
N HIS A 790 9.95 7.95 30.98
CA HIS A 790 10.72 6.71 30.77
C HIS A 790 11.89 6.53 31.76
N PHE A 791 12.19 7.54 32.56
CA PHE A 791 13.30 7.54 33.51
C PHE A 791 12.85 7.41 34.97
N LEU A 792 11.56 7.59 35.24
CA LEU A 792 10.98 7.53 36.57
C LEU A 792 10.40 6.15 36.85
N ALA A 793 10.65 5.61 38.04
CA ALA A 793 10.05 4.34 38.48
C ALA A 793 8.51 4.38 38.46
N ASN A 794 7.90 3.23 38.22
CA ASN A 794 6.46 3.03 38.35
C ASN A 794 5.98 3.48 39.75
N GLY A 795 4.80 4.11 39.78
CA GLY A 795 4.25 4.74 40.98
C GLY A 795 4.73 6.17 41.25
N THR A 796 5.74 6.68 40.53
CA THR A 796 6.12 8.10 40.56
C THR A 796 5.15 8.92 39.69
N GLU A 797 4.72 10.08 40.17
CA GLU A 797 3.87 10.99 39.38
C GLU A 797 4.57 11.38 38.07
N GLY A 798 3.88 11.17 36.95
CA GLY A 798 4.42 11.43 35.61
C GLY A 798 5.31 10.33 35.03
N SER A 799 5.46 9.18 35.70
CA SER A 799 6.09 7.99 35.11
C SER A 799 5.18 7.34 34.06
N CYS A 800 5.80 6.76 33.02
CA CYS A 800 5.16 5.90 32.04
C CYS A 800 5.81 4.49 31.99
N ARG A 801 6.76 4.20 32.88
CA ARG A 801 7.40 2.89 33.00
C ARG A 801 6.43 1.88 33.61
N ALA A 802 6.49 0.64 33.14
CA ALA A 802 5.72 -0.47 33.70
C ALA A 802 6.45 -1.17 34.87
N ASP A 803 7.73 -0.88 35.08
CA ASP A 803 8.58 -1.44 36.13
C ASP A 803 8.95 -0.38 37.18
N ASP A 804 9.36 -0.84 38.37
CA ASP A 804 9.74 0.05 39.48
C ASP A 804 11.19 0.57 39.36
N VAL A 805 11.76 0.59 38.13
CA VAL A 805 13.15 0.99 37.91
C VAL A 805 13.29 2.51 37.87
N ASP A 806 13.99 3.06 38.85
CA ASP A 806 14.32 4.48 38.90
C ASP A 806 15.64 4.75 38.15
N VAL A 807 15.53 5.06 36.85
CA VAL A 807 16.69 5.35 36.00
C VAL A 807 17.37 6.65 36.42
N VAL A 808 16.62 7.65 36.90
CA VAL A 808 17.21 8.88 37.46
C VAL A 808 18.03 8.56 38.69
N GLY A 809 17.51 7.73 39.59
CA GLY A 809 18.25 7.21 40.74
C GLY A 809 19.54 6.50 40.33
N ILE A 810 19.45 5.57 39.36
CA ILE A 810 20.62 4.85 38.81
C ILE A 810 21.64 5.84 38.23
N ALA A 811 21.21 6.81 37.41
CA ALA A 811 22.08 7.80 36.82
C ALA A 811 22.85 8.57 37.89
N ARG A 812 22.18 9.04 38.94
CA ARG A 812 22.78 9.85 40.00
C ARG A 812 23.69 9.03 40.92
N GLU A 813 23.19 7.89 41.41
CA GLU A 813 23.83 7.13 42.48
C GLU A 813 24.92 6.19 41.96
N LYS A 814 24.69 5.56 40.81
CA LYS A 814 25.62 4.59 40.22
C LYS A 814 26.59 5.23 39.24
N HIS A 815 26.10 6.14 38.40
CA HIS A 815 26.87 6.70 37.28
C HIS A 815 27.28 8.16 37.48
N GLY A 816 26.91 8.78 38.60
CA GLY A 816 27.36 10.11 39.01
C GLY A 816 26.80 11.27 38.17
N TRP A 817 25.63 11.11 37.55
CA TRP A 817 25.02 12.17 36.73
C TRP A 817 24.48 13.33 37.58
N GLU A 818 24.74 14.54 37.14
CA GLU A 818 23.94 15.71 37.55
C GLU A 818 22.57 15.60 36.88
N TYR A 819 21.49 15.75 37.65
CA TYR A 819 20.12 15.65 37.13
C TYR A 819 19.34 16.95 37.32
N LYS A 820 18.71 17.44 36.26
CA LYS A 820 17.75 18.56 36.28
C LYS A 820 16.44 18.14 35.63
N GLY A 821 15.34 18.26 36.36
CA GLY A 821 14.03 17.74 35.95
C GLY A 821 13.01 18.80 35.54
N ASP A 822 13.31 20.10 35.62
CA ASP A 822 12.33 21.17 35.40
C ASP A 822 13.00 22.47 34.92
N ARG A 823 12.20 23.49 34.60
CA ARG A 823 12.71 24.81 34.17
C ARG A 823 13.67 25.41 35.18
N LYS A 824 13.35 25.35 36.47
CA LYS A 824 14.19 25.91 37.52
C LYS A 824 15.57 25.25 37.51
N GLY A 825 15.61 23.93 37.42
CA GLY A 825 16.84 23.17 37.30
C GLY A 825 17.62 23.49 36.03
N PHE A 826 16.95 23.75 34.91
CA PHE A 826 17.59 24.23 33.69
C PHE A 826 18.24 25.61 33.89
N ASP A 827 17.54 26.56 34.51
CA ASP A 827 18.06 27.92 34.73
C ASP A 827 19.27 27.92 35.69
N GLU A 828 19.36 26.97 36.61
CA GLU A 828 20.54 26.77 37.48
C GLU A 828 21.81 26.40 36.69
N LEU A 829 21.69 25.86 35.48
CA LEU A 829 22.82 25.56 34.60
C LEU A 829 23.46 26.83 34.02
N GLN A 830 22.80 27.99 34.17
CA GLN A 830 23.26 29.32 33.75
C GLN A 830 23.73 29.34 32.29
N LEU A 831 22.93 28.74 31.40
CA LEU A 831 23.25 28.61 29.98
C LEU A 831 24.63 27.96 29.72
N GLY A 832 24.99 26.97 30.54
CA GLY A 832 26.17 26.12 30.36
C GLY A 832 27.39 26.53 31.17
N THR A 833 27.36 27.68 31.87
CA THR A 833 28.50 28.12 32.70
C THR A 833 28.56 27.43 34.06
N ASN A 834 27.45 26.84 34.51
CA ASN A 834 27.36 26.14 35.79
C ASN A 834 26.87 24.69 35.58
N VAL A 835 27.71 23.88 34.94
CA VAL A 835 27.40 22.49 34.57
C VAL A 835 28.48 21.54 35.10
N SER A 836 28.06 20.42 35.71
CA SER A 836 28.91 19.28 35.98
C SER A 836 28.55 18.11 35.05
N LEU A 837 29.52 17.59 34.31
CA LEU A 837 29.30 16.41 33.45
C LEU A 837 29.61 15.11 34.24
N PRO A 838 28.85 14.02 34.01
CA PRO A 838 27.78 13.90 33.02
C PRO A 838 26.45 14.55 33.47
N LEU A 839 25.70 15.16 32.54
CA LEU A 839 24.48 15.92 32.81
C LEU A 839 23.26 15.31 32.13
N LEU A 840 22.20 15.05 32.92
CA LEU A 840 20.89 14.54 32.48
C LEU A 840 19.81 15.60 32.76
N GLY A 841 19.37 16.29 31.71
CA GLY A 841 18.28 17.27 31.77
C GLY A 841 17.01 16.74 31.10
N LEU A 842 15.97 16.46 31.89
CA LEU A 842 14.68 15.93 31.42
C LEU A 842 13.53 16.88 31.80
N PHE A 843 13.22 17.83 30.91
CA PHE A 843 12.39 19.00 31.22
C PHE A 843 10.90 18.81 30.94
N ALA A 844 10.54 17.82 30.12
CA ALA A 844 9.15 17.46 29.82
C ALA A 844 8.88 15.97 30.12
N ALA A 845 7.63 15.65 30.47
CA ALA A 845 7.21 14.27 30.76
C ALA A 845 7.35 13.37 29.52
N THR A 846 6.82 13.84 28.40
CA THR A 846 6.97 13.24 27.07
C THR A 846 7.71 14.26 26.19
N ASP A 847 7.14 14.68 25.07
CA ASP A 847 7.73 15.71 24.22
C ASP A 847 7.67 17.10 24.88
N VAL A 848 8.65 17.94 24.56
CA VAL A 848 8.49 19.38 24.76
C VAL A 848 7.36 19.87 23.85
N PRO A 849 6.42 20.71 24.33
CA PRO A 849 5.32 21.21 23.49
C PRO A 849 5.82 21.89 22.22
N PHE A 850 4.99 21.93 21.17
CA PHE A 850 5.32 22.66 19.94
C PHE A 850 5.68 24.11 20.24
N GLU A 851 6.61 24.71 19.50
CA GLU A 851 7.11 26.08 19.68
C GLU A 851 5.97 27.12 19.70
N ILE A 852 4.92 26.90 18.91
CA ILE A 852 3.72 27.76 18.92
C ILE A 852 3.06 27.85 20.30
N ASP A 853 3.10 26.76 21.07
CA ASP A 853 2.54 26.65 22.42
C ASP A 853 3.60 26.92 23.48
N ARG A 854 4.80 26.31 23.35
CA ARG A 854 5.92 26.40 24.29
C ARG A 854 6.37 27.84 24.53
N ARG A 855 6.30 28.72 23.53
CA ARG A 855 6.61 30.15 23.71
C ARG A 855 5.73 30.85 24.75
N HIS A 856 4.54 30.33 25.02
CA HIS A 856 3.63 30.79 26.08
C HIS A 856 3.82 30.05 27.41
N MET A 857 4.77 29.10 27.44
CA MET A 857 5.15 28.26 28.57
C MET A 857 6.67 28.30 28.77
N ALA A 858 7.32 29.42 28.45
CA ALA A 858 8.78 29.54 28.53
C ALA A 858 9.28 29.41 29.97
N ASP A 859 8.45 29.74 30.96
CA ASP A 859 8.67 29.54 32.39
C ASP A 859 8.52 28.07 32.84
N VAL A 860 8.10 27.18 31.95
CA VAL A 860 7.92 25.74 32.23
C VAL A 860 8.88 24.89 31.39
N TYR A 861 9.13 25.28 30.14
CA TYR A 861 9.94 24.49 29.20
C TYR A 861 11.03 25.32 28.53
N PRO A 862 12.30 24.86 28.53
CA PRO A 862 13.35 25.50 27.75
C PRO A 862 13.13 25.27 26.24
N SER A 863 13.58 26.22 25.42
CA SER A 863 13.55 26.08 23.96
C SER A 863 14.74 25.26 23.43
N LEU A 864 14.65 24.78 22.18
CA LEU A 864 15.76 24.09 21.53
C LEU A 864 17.02 24.96 21.48
N SER A 865 16.86 26.24 21.16
CA SER A 865 17.98 27.19 21.16
C SER A 865 18.58 27.46 22.53
N GLU A 866 17.79 27.46 23.61
CA GLU A 866 18.31 27.54 24.98
C GLU A 866 19.14 26.30 25.31
N MET A 867 18.61 25.10 25.05
CA MET A 867 19.31 23.83 25.32
C MET A 867 20.60 23.71 24.50
N ALA A 868 20.58 24.09 23.22
CA ALA A 868 21.76 24.09 22.37
C ALA A 868 22.85 25.04 22.88
N ARG A 869 22.50 26.26 23.32
CA ARG A 869 23.47 27.19 23.93
C ARG A 869 24.11 26.59 25.18
N THR A 870 23.29 26.02 26.06
CA THR A 870 23.77 25.35 27.28
C THR A 870 24.74 24.21 26.96
N ALA A 871 24.39 23.34 26.02
CA ALA A 871 25.23 22.22 25.62
C ALA A 871 26.57 22.68 25.02
N LEU A 872 26.53 23.64 24.09
CA LEU A 872 27.74 24.18 23.44
C LEU A 872 28.69 24.80 24.47
N ALA A 873 28.18 25.64 25.36
CA ALA A 873 28.99 26.28 26.40
C ALA A 873 29.58 25.26 27.38
N ALA A 874 28.79 24.28 27.82
CA ALA A 874 29.24 23.24 28.74
C ALA A 874 30.34 22.36 28.13
N LEU A 875 30.16 21.91 26.87
CA LEU A 875 31.12 21.05 26.18
C LEU A 875 32.39 21.80 25.77
N ASP A 876 32.28 23.07 25.36
CA ASP A 876 33.45 23.91 25.07
C ASP A 876 34.29 24.11 26.33
N GLN A 877 33.65 24.41 27.46
CA GLN A 877 34.33 24.55 28.75
C GLN A 877 34.93 23.23 29.25
N ALA A 878 34.21 22.11 29.11
CA ALA A 878 34.68 20.79 29.53
C ALA A 878 35.87 20.29 28.71
N THR A 879 35.94 20.65 27.42
CA THR A 879 37.03 20.25 26.53
C THR A 879 38.16 21.27 26.48
N LYS A 880 38.07 22.41 27.17
CA LYS A 880 39.03 23.52 27.08
C LYS A 880 40.48 23.08 27.24
N ASP A 881 40.75 22.24 28.22
CA ASP A 881 42.09 21.72 28.55
C ASP A 881 42.34 20.28 28.02
N SER A 882 41.47 19.80 27.12
CA SER A 882 41.57 18.49 26.48
C SER A 882 42.27 18.57 25.12
N ASP A 883 42.94 17.48 24.73
CA ASP A 883 43.46 17.28 23.37
C ASP A 883 42.37 16.89 22.36
N LYS A 884 41.19 16.50 22.85
CA LYS A 884 40.00 16.16 22.06
C LYS A 884 38.92 17.24 22.18
N GLY A 885 38.21 17.49 21.08
CA GLY A 885 37.01 18.32 21.06
C GLY A 885 35.78 17.51 21.45
N PHE A 886 34.61 17.90 20.93
CA PHE A 886 33.36 17.19 21.19
C PHE A 886 32.58 16.88 19.91
N PHE A 887 31.73 15.85 20.01
CA PHE A 887 30.64 15.58 19.10
C PHE A 887 29.33 15.97 19.78
N LEU A 888 28.48 16.74 19.10
CA LEU A 888 27.16 17.12 19.60
C LEU A 888 26.10 16.85 18.52
N MET A 889 25.05 16.12 18.89
CA MET A 889 23.86 15.95 18.08
C MET A 889 22.73 16.86 18.61
N ILE A 890 22.08 17.63 17.74
CA ILE A 890 20.94 18.49 18.08
C ILE A 890 19.78 18.15 17.15
N GLU A 891 18.63 17.81 17.71
CA GLU A 891 17.46 17.41 16.93
C GLU A 891 16.30 18.40 17.10
N GLY A 892 15.70 18.80 15.97
CA GLY A 892 14.39 19.45 15.92
C GLY A 892 13.30 18.44 15.59
N SER A 893 12.91 17.61 16.57
CA SER A 893 12.05 16.43 16.35
C SER A 893 10.59 16.76 16.07
N ARG A 894 10.10 17.90 16.58
CA ARG A 894 8.69 18.27 16.48
C ARG A 894 8.27 18.72 15.07
N ILE A 895 9.20 18.94 14.13
CA ILE A 895 8.85 19.21 12.72
C ILE A 895 8.12 18.01 12.11
N ASP A 896 8.59 16.79 12.38
CA ASP A 896 7.97 15.54 11.97
C ASP A 896 6.58 15.35 12.56
N HIS A 897 6.45 15.53 13.88
CA HIS A 897 5.17 15.39 14.57
C HIS A 897 4.12 16.36 14.02
N ALA A 898 4.51 17.61 13.72
CA ALA A 898 3.63 18.59 13.08
C ALA A 898 3.21 18.13 11.67
N GLY A 899 4.12 17.50 10.91
CA GLY A 899 3.84 16.86 9.63
C GLY A 899 2.87 15.68 9.76
N HIS A 900 3.06 14.78 10.74
CA HIS A 900 2.17 13.64 10.98
C HIS A 900 0.73 14.06 11.25
N ILE A 901 0.52 15.14 12.01
CA ILE A 901 -0.81 15.67 12.30
C ILE A 901 -1.29 16.70 11.25
N ASN A 902 -0.51 16.94 10.20
CA ASN A 902 -0.79 17.92 9.14
C ASN A 902 -1.08 19.34 9.68
N ASP A 903 -0.38 19.77 10.73
CA ASP A 903 -0.54 21.10 11.35
C ASP A 903 0.49 22.09 10.79
N PRO A 904 0.12 22.91 9.78
CA PRO A 904 1.04 23.85 9.18
C PRO A 904 1.37 25.03 10.10
N ALA A 905 0.54 25.34 11.10
CA ALA A 905 0.79 26.45 12.02
C ALA A 905 1.88 26.11 13.03
N ALA A 906 1.88 24.87 13.54
CA ALA A 906 2.97 24.35 14.35
C ALA A 906 4.24 24.18 13.51
N GLN A 907 4.14 23.54 12.34
CA GLN A 907 5.29 23.17 11.52
C GLN A 907 6.21 24.35 11.17
N VAL A 908 5.66 25.49 10.71
CA VAL A 908 6.50 26.62 10.29
C VAL A 908 7.27 27.24 11.47
N ARG A 909 6.71 27.17 12.68
CA ARG A 909 7.33 27.70 13.90
C ARG A 909 8.41 26.77 14.44
N GLU A 910 8.24 25.45 14.30
CA GLU A 910 9.31 24.49 14.56
C GLU A 910 10.52 24.72 13.66
N VAL A 911 10.28 24.91 12.35
CA VAL A 911 11.37 25.20 11.39
C VAL A 911 12.07 26.52 11.72
N LEU A 912 11.35 27.55 12.23
CA LEU A 912 11.96 28.81 12.65
C LEU A 912 12.83 28.67 13.90
N GLU A 913 12.40 27.92 14.92
CA GLU A 913 13.23 27.66 16.11
C GLU A 913 14.45 26.79 15.75
N TYR A 914 14.30 25.86 14.80
CA TYR A 914 15.42 25.12 14.24
C TYR A 914 16.40 26.03 13.48
N ASP A 915 15.94 26.93 12.60
CA ASP A 915 16.79 27.90 11.88
C ASP A 915 17.55 28.83 12.85
N LYS A 916 16.87 29.29 13.91
CA LYS A 916 17.49 30.07 14.98
C LYS A 916 18.56 29.28 15.72
N THR A 917 18.32 28.00 16.00
CA THR A 917 19.31 27.11 16.62
C THR A 917 20.50 26.87 15.69
N PHE A 918 20.24 26.67 14.39
CA PHE A 918 21.28 26.53 13.37
C PHE A 918 22.19 27.77 13.32
N LYS A 919 21.59 28.97 13.37
CA LYS A 919 22.35 30.22 13.49
C LYS A 919 23.24 30.26 14.74
N ILE A 920 22.73 29.83 15.89
CA ILE A 920 23.49 29.82 17.15
C ILE A 920 24.72 28.93 17.04
N VAL A 921 24.59 27.77 16.39
CA VAL A 921 25.70 26.85 16.19
C VAL A 921 26.75 27.46 15.25
N LEU A 922 26.32 28.10 14.16
CA LEU A 922 27.22 28.83 13.27
C LEU A 922 27.99 29.92 14.03
N ASP A 923 27.27 30.77 14.77
CA ASP A 923 27.86 31.84 15.57
C ASP A 923 28.86 31.27 16.61
N PHE A 924 28.58 30.10 17.19
CA PHE A 924 29.53 29.41 18.08
C PHE A 924 30.80 28.96 17.35
N LEU A 925 30.66 28.30 16.19
CA LEU A 925 31.80 27.80 15.41
C LEU A 925 32.69 28.93 14.87
N GLU A 926 32.09 30.06 14.48
CA GLU A 926 32.81 31.26 14.05
C GLU A 926 33.65 31.88 15.17
N ASN A 927 33.14 31.82 16.40
CA ASN A 927 33.80 32.39 17.59
C ASN A 927 34.73 31.40 18.31
N SER A 928 34.74 30.12 17.93
CA SER A 928 35.57 29.10 18.57
C SER A 928 37.01 29.12 18.07
N ASP A 929 37.95 28.98 19.01
CA ASP A 929 39.38 28.82 18.74
C ASP A 929 39.72 27.38 18.27
N THR A 930 38.77 26.45 18.38
CA THR A 930 38.88 25.06 17.95
C THR A 930 38.39 24.92 16.49
N GLU A 931 39.01 24.04 15.71
CA GLU A 931 38.48 23.69 14.38
C GLU A 931 37.13 22.98 14.54
N GLY A 932 36.12 23.33 13.74
CA GLY A 932 34.84 22.65 13.83
C GLY A 932 33.98 22.78 12.60
N VAL A 933 33.08 21.82 12.43
CA VAL A 933 32.13 21.75 11.31
C VAL A 933 30.72 21.53 11.81
N LEU A 934 29.78 22.25 11.20
CA LEU A 934 28.35 21.98 11.30
C LEU A 934 27.91 21.19 10.06
N MET A 935 27.18 20.12 10.30
CA MET A 935 26.47 19.34 9.30
C MET A 935 25.01 19.24 9.74
N ALA A 936 24.06 19.59 8.87
CA ALA A 936 22.65 19.39 9.14
C ALA A 936 21.94 18.68 7.99
N THR A 937 20.99 17.80 8.31
CA THR A 937 20.11 17.14 7.33
C THR A 937 18.83 16.71 8.03
N SER A 938 17.85 16.28 7.25
CA SER A 938 16.72 15.51 7.76
C SER A 938 16.96 14.01 7.56
N ASP A 939 16.27 13.19 8.33
CA ASP A 939 16.14 11.75 8.17
C ASP A 939 15.08 11.35 7.13
N HIS A 940 14.00 12.13 6.98
CA HIS A 940 12.94 12.00 5.95
C HIS A 940 12.08 13.27 5.80
N GLU A 941 11.18 13.30 4.81
CA GLU A 941 10.10 14.29 4.77
C GLU A 941 8.82 13.68 5.37
N THR A 942 7.99 14.49 6.02
CA THR A 942 6.74 14.03 6.64
C THR A 942 5.49 14.81 6.21
N GLY A 943 4.42 14.07 5.92
CA GLY A 943 3.11 14.59 5.52
C GLY A 943 2.94 14.76 4.00
N GLY A 944 4.03 14.75 3.24
CA GLY A 944 4.02 15.05 1.81
C GLY A 944 3.42 16.43 1.57
N LEU A 945 4.01 17.42 2.24
CA LEU A 945 3.58 18.80 2.30
C LEU A 945 3.70 19.49 0.94
N SER A 946 2.66 20.25 0.57
CA SER A 946 2.67 21.14 -0.58
C SER A 946 2.03 22.49 -0.28
N THR A 947 2.64 23.59 -0.74
CA THR A 947 2.03 24.92 -0.80
C THR A 947 1.04 25.03 -1.97
N ALA A 948 0.18 24.03 -2.07
CA ALA A 948 -0.85 23.89 -3.09
C ALA A 948 -1.95 23.00 -2.55
N TRP A 949 -3.20 23.41 -2.75
CA TRP A 949 -4.38 22.64 -2.38
C TRP A 949 -5.52 22.89 -3.37
N GLN A 950 -6.29 21.84 -3.65
CA GLN A 950 -7.44 21.91 -4.54
C GLN A 950 -8.52 20.93 -4.06
N ALA A 951 -9.72 21.43 -3.76
CA ALA A 951 -10.85 20.54 -3.49
C ALA A 951 -11.36 19.87 -4.79
N PRO A 952 -11.95 18.66 -4.70
CA PRO A 952 -12.61 18.04 -5.83
C PRO A 952 -13.62 18.99 -6.49
N GLY A 953 -13.49 19.18 -7.82
CA GLY A 953 -14.39 20.03 -8.59
C GLY A 953 -14.06 21.53 -8.60
N GLN A 954 -13.07 21.99 -7.83
CA GLN A 954 -12.56 23.37 -7.94
C GLN A 954 -11.57 23.51 -9.11
N LEU A 955 -11.44 24.70 -9.68
CA LEU A 955 -10.32 25.01 -10.60
C LEU A 955 -9.02 25.14 -9.79
N PRO A 956 -7.84 24.92 -10.40
CA PRO A 956 -6.56 25.16 -9.74
C PRO A 956 -6.46 26.63 -9.29
N VAL A 957 -6.15 26.82 -8.00
CA VAL A 957 -5.83 28.14 -7.43
C VAL A 957 -4.34 28.16 -7.12
N TYR A 958 -3.63 29.14 -7.66
CA TYR A 958 -2.18 29.29 -7.54
C TYR A 958 -1.78 30.24 -6.40
N ASP A 959 -2.55 30.19 -5.31
CA ASP A 959 -2.37 31.05 -4.14
C ASP A 959 -2.20 30.18 -2.89
N TRP A 960 -1.47 30.71 -1.92
CA TRP A 960 -1.44 30.21 -0.54
C TRP A 960 -1.51 31.41 0.42
N TYR A 961 -2.03 31.20 1.64
CA TYR A 961 -2.39 32.31 2.53
C TYR A 961 -1.65 32.25 3.88
N PRO A 962 -0.44 32.83 4.01
CA PRO A 962 0.35 32.84 5.25
C PRO A 962 -0.37 33.49 6.44
N ALA A 963 -1.26 34.45 6.16
CA ALA A 963 -2.04 35.15 7.18
C ALA A 963 -2.87 34.21 8.06
N VAL A 964 -3.30 33.04 7.53
CA VAL A 964 -4.05 32.04 8.29
C VAL A 964 -3.19 31.44 9.39
N LEU A 965 -1.96 31.03 9.06
CA LEU A 965 -0.99 30.52 10.01
C LEU A 965 -0.53 31.60 11.00
N ALA A 966 -0.47 32.85 10.56
CA ALA A 966 -0.03 33.98 11.40
C ALA A 966 -1.05 34.29 12.51
N LYS A 967 -2.34 34.11 12.24
CA LYS A 967 -3.43 34.29 13.22
C LYS A 967 -3.52 33.16 14.24
N ALA A 968 -3.06 31.96 13.90
CA ALA A 968 -3.01 30.84 14.82
C ALA A 968 -2.02 31.13 15.97
N ASN A 969 -2.49 30.93 17.21
CA ASN A 969 -1.75 31.16 18.44
C ASN A 969 -1.58 29.90 19.31
N ALA A 970 -2.15 28.77 18.89
CA ALA A 970 -1.91 27.46 19.50
C ALA A 970 -1.89 26.37 18.41
N SER A 971 -1.26 25.23 18.70
CA SER A 971 -1.29 24.06 17.82
C SER A 971 -2.65 23.36 17.87
N ALA A 972 -2.89 22.53 16.85
CA ALA A 972 -4.03 21.61 16.82
C ALA A 972 -3.98 20.59 17.97
N GLU A 973 -2.79 20.15 18.36
CA GLU A 973 -2.57 19.23 19.50
C GLU A 973 -3.01 19.88 20.82
N HIS A 974 -2.59 21.12 21.06
CA HIS A 974 -2.99 21.85 22.27
C HIS A 974 -4.50 22.14 22.29
N CYS A 975 -5.09 22.51 21.15
CA CYS A 975 -6.54 22.70 21.04
C CYS A 975 -7.32 21.40 21.34
N ALA A 976 -6.85 20.26 20.84
CA ALA A 976 -7.46 18.96 21.11
C ALA A 976 -7.35 18.57 22.60
N LEU A 977 -6.19 18.82 23.22
CA LEU A 977 -6.00 18.60 24.66
C LEU A 977 -7.00 19.41 25.49
N LEU A 978 -7.16 20.70 25.20
CA LEU A 978 -8.10 21.57 25.90
C LEU A 978 -9.56 21.13 25.71
N LEU A 979 -9.92 20.64 24.53
CA LEU A 979 -11.25 20.08 24.28
C LEU A 979 -11.49 18.84 25.15
N GLN A 980 -10.55 17.91 25.19
CA GLN A 980 -10.67 16.70 26.01
C GLN A 980 -10.75 17.04 27.51
N GLN A 981 -9.94 18.00 27.97
CA GLN A 981 -9.98 18.49 29.35
C GLN A 981 -11.33 19.12 29.70
N HIS A 982 -11.88 19.94 28.79
CA HIS A 982 -13.19 20.56 29.00
C HIS A 982 -14.30 19.51 29.08
N ILE A 983 -14.35 18.56 28.13
CA ILE A 983 -15.31 17.45 28.14
C ILE A 983 -15.20 16.61 29.43
N SER A 984 -13.98 16.43 29.95
CA SER A 984 -13.74 15.62 31.15
C SER A 984 -14.06 16.34 32.46
N SER A 985 -14.03 17.68 32.48
CA SER A 985 -14.20 18.49 33.70
C SER A 985 -15.53 19.23 33.80
N ALA A 986 -16.22 19.45 32.67
CA ALA A 986 -17.52 20.11 32.65
C ALA A 986 -18.67 19.10 32.91
N PRO A 987 -19.77 19.54 33.55
CA PRO A 987 -20.99 18.75 33.61
C PRO A 987 -21.53 18.49 32.18
N PRO A 988 -22.41 17.49 31.97
CA PRO A 988 -22.97 17.21 30.66
C PRO A 988 -23.65 18.45 30.07
N GLU A 989 -22.98 19.10 29.11
CA GLU A 989 -23.52 20.25 28.41
C GLU A 989 -24.36 19.80 27.21
N SER A 990 -25.33 20.64 26.82
CA SER A 990 -26.00 20.43 25.54
C SER A 990 -24.98 20.51 24.40
N GLN A 991 -25.20 19.71 23.35
CA GLN A 991 -24.31 19.69 22.18
C GLN A 991 -24.08 21.09 21.57
N GLN A 992 -25.09 21.98 21.63
CA GLN A 992 -24.98 23.35 21.14
C GLN A 992 -24.09 24.22 22.03
N SER A 993 -24.11 24.03 23.35
CA SER A 993 -23.22 24.73 24.29
C SER A 993 -21.77 24.37 24.03
N LEU A 994 -21.48 23.07 23.86
CA LEU A 994 -20.15 22.58 23.51
C LEU A 994 -19.68 23.13 22.15
N ILE A 995 -20.55 23.16 21.13
CA ILE A 995 -20.24 23.78 19.83
C ILE A 995 -19.88 25.26 19.97
N ASN A 996 -20.65 26.02 20.77
CA ASN A 996 -20.38 27.43 21.00
C ASN A 996 -19.03 27.63 21.71
N TRP A 997 -18.77 26.84 22.75
CA TRP A 997 -17.49 26.87 23.47
C TRP A 997 -16.31 26.51 22.55
N ILE A 998 -16.42 25.45 21.74
CA ILE A 998 -15.41 25.09 20.74
C ILE A 998 -15.13 26.27 19.80
N ASN A 999 -16.18 26.92 19.30
CA ASN A 999 -16.04 28.02 18.37
C ASN A 999 -15.34 29.22 19.01
N GLU A 1000 -15.79 29.63 20.20
CA GLU A 1000 -15.26 30.80 20.89
C GLU A 1000 -13.85 30.57 21.44
N GLU A 1001 -13.63 29.49 22.17
CA GLU A 1001 -12.40 29.27 22.95
C GLU A 1001 -11.29 28.57 22.17
N LEU A 1002 -11.62 27.72 21.19
CA LEU A 1002 -10.63 26.96 20.42
C LEU A 1002 -10.46 27.53 19.01
N VAL A 1003 -11.54 27.69 18.26
CA VAL A 1003 -11.44 28.03 16.83
C VAL A 1003 -11.15 29.52 16.60
N ILE A 1004 -11.93 30.42 17.20
CA ILE A 1004 -11.75 31.87 17.05
C ILE A 1004 -10.52 32.32 17.84
N ARG A 1005 -10.49 32.03 19.15
CA ARG A 1005 -9.47 32.56 20.05
C ARG A 1005 -8.07 31.99 19.81
N ARG A 1006 -7.96 30.71 19.44
CA ARG A 1006 -6.66 30.03 19.31
C ARG A 1006 -6.24 29.81 17.87
N LEU A 1007 -7.12 29.32 17.00
CA LEU A 1007 -6.76 29.15 15.59
C LEU A 1007 -6.91 30.44 14.77
N GLY A 1008 -7.61 31.45 15.29
CA GLY A 1008 -7.83 32.71 14.58
C GLY A 1008 -8.81 32.58 13.41
N ILE A 1009 -9.64 31.54 13.41
CA ILE A 1009 -10.62 31.23 12.37
C ILE A 1009 -11.97 31.83 12.78
N THR A 1010 -12.43 32.83 12.05
CA THR A 1010 -13.70 33.54 12.35
C THR A 1010 -14.88 33.09 11.50
N ASP A 1011 -14.63 32.21 10.53
CA ASP A 1011 -15.59 31.76 9.51
C ASP A 1011 -15.77 30.23 9.54
N ALA A 1012 -15.63 29.62 10.71
CA ALA A 1012 -15.86 28.19 10.88
C ALA A 1012 -17.32 27.83 10.59
N VAL A 1013 -17.53 26.79 9.77
CA VAL A 1013 -18.88 26.35 9.43
C VAL A 1013 -19.41 25.37 10.50
N GLN A 1014 -20.72 25.32 10.68
CA GLN A 1014 -21.36 24.43 11.65
C GLN A 1014 -21.00 22.96 11.47
N ALA A 1015 -20.70 22.52 10.24
CA ALA A 1015 -20.22 21.16 9.99
C ALA A 1015 -18.83 20.89 10.58
N GLU A 1016 -17.91 21.86 10.55
CA GLU A 1016 -16.58 21.75 11.17
C GLU A 1016 -16.70 21.70 12.69
N LEU A 1017 -17.49 22.62 13.26
CA LEU A 1017 -17.71 22.71 14.71
C LEU A 1017 -18.47 21.48 15.26
N GLY A 1018 -19.48 21.03 14.54
CA GLY A 1018 -20.23 19.81 14.88
C GLY A 1018 -19.37 18.56 14.80
N ALA A 1019 -18.42 18.47 13.85
CA ALA A 1019 -17.49 17.35 13.76
C ALA A 1019 -16.55 17.29 14.99
N LEU A 1020 -16.06 18.44 15.47
CA LEU A 1020 -15.26 18.53 16.69
C LEU A 1020 -16.04 18.09 17.93
N ALA A 1021 -17.31 18.51 18.06
CA ALA A 1021 -18.16 18.14 19.18
C ALA A 1021 -18.56 16.64 19.18
N THR A 1022 -18.73 16.05 18.00
CA THR A 1022 -19.16 14.64 17.85
C THR A 1022 -18.02 13.65 17.85
N ASN A 1023 -16.82 14.04 17.42
CA ASN A 1023 -15.65 13.18 17.32
C ASN A 1023 -14.42 13.82 17.99
N PRO A 1024 -14.44 14.06 19.32
CA PRO A 1024 -13.35 14.72 20.02
C PRO A 1024 -12.01 13.95 19.94
N GLU A 1025 -12.04 12.63 19.75
CA GLU A 1025 -10.84 11.82 19.50
C GLU A 1025 -10.13 12.17 18.19
N SER A 1026 -10.85 12.71 17.20
CA SER A 1026 -10.31 13.15 15.90
C SER A 1026 -9.99 14.65 15.86
N ALA A 1027 -10.09 15.35 16.99
CA ALA A 1027 -10.03 16.81 17.04
C ALA A 1027 -8.72 17.38 16.46
N THR A 1028 -7.58 16.76 16.74
CA THR A 1028 -6.28 17.19 16.20
C THR A 1028 -6.30 17.28 14.68
N VAL A 1029 -6.74 16.22 14.00
CA VAL A 1029 -6.81 16.18 12.52
C VAL A 1029 -7.81 17.19 11.99
N ILE A 1030 -8.94 17.39 12.68
CA ILE A 1030 -9.97 18.34 12.26
C ILE A 1030 -9.45 19.77 12.37
N PHE A 1031 -8.84 20.16 13.50
CA PHE A 1031 -8.23 21.48 13.68
C PHE A 1031 -7.14 21.75 12.64
N SER A 1032 -6.20 20.81 12.45
CA SER A 1032 -5.16 20.88 11.43
C SER A 1032 -5.73 21.09 10.01
N ARG A 1033 -6.80 20.37 9.68
CA ARG A 1033 -7.49 20.52 8.37
C ARG A 1033 -8.16 21.88 8.22
N MET A 1034 -8.78 22.42 9.28
CA MET A 1034 -9.41 23.74 9.24
C MET A 1034 -8.39 24.84 8.89
N VAL A 1035 -7.19 24.76 9.46
CA VAL A 1035 -6.08 25.67 9.14
C VAL A 1035 -5.54 25.42 7.73
N SER A 1036 -5.24 24.16 7.39
CA SER A 1036 -4.63 23.79 6.09
C SER A 1036 -5.50 24.20 4.89
N VAL A 1037 -6.82 23.93 4.96
CA VAL A 1037 -7.76 24.28 3.88
C VAL A 1037 -7.81 25.79 3.68
N ARG A 1038 -7.88 26.57 4.75
CA ARG A 1038 -7.91 28.04 4.67
C ARG A 1038 -6.58 28.62 4.20
N ALA A 1039 -5.47 27.98 4.53
CA ALA A 1039 -4.13 28.38 4.09
C ALA A 1039 -3.78 27.93 2.66
N HIS A 1040 -4.63 27.11 2.01
CA HIS A 1040 -4.37 26.43 0.74
C HIS A 1040 -3.11 25.54 0.76
N ILE A 1041 -2.95 24.80 1.85
CA ILE A 1041 -1.86 23.85 2.05
C ILE A 1041 -2.39 22.43 1.86
N GLY A 1042 -1.66 21.65 1.05
CA GLY A 1042 -1.94 20.26 0.75
C GLY A 1042 -1.02 19.33 1.53
N TRP A 1043 -1.58 18.18 1.87
CA TRP A 1043 -0.91 17.07 2.52
C TRP A 1043 -1.34 15.78 1.81
N SER A 1044 -0.40 14.89 1.54
CA SER A 1044 -0.68 13.65 0.78
C SER A 1044 -0.74 12.41 1.66
N THR A 1045 -0.25 12.50 2.89
CA THR A 1045 -0.20 11.38 3.84
C THR A 1045 -0.17 11.91 5.28
N HIS A 1046 -0.41 11.04 6.26
CA HIS A 1046 -0.11 11.26 7.67
C HIS A 1046 1.18 10.54 8.07
N GLY A 1047 1.97 10.04 7.12
CA GLY A 1047 3.24 9.35 7.33
C GLY A 1047 4.39 10.06 6.62
N HIS A 1048 5.53 9.39 6.53
CA HIS A 1048 6.69 9.94 5.81
C HIS A 1048 6.53 9.81 4.30
N SER A 1049 7.32 10.57 3.55
CA SER A 1049 7.47 10.45 2.10
C SER A 1049 8.92 10.21 1.69
N ALA A 1050 9.10 9.73 0.46
CA ALA A 1050 10.41 9.43 -0.11
C ALA A 1050 11.04 10.63 -0.83
N VAL A 1051 10.72 11.86 -0.40
CA VAL A 1051 11.32 13.08 -0.94
C VAL A 1051 12.78 13.15 -0.49
N ASP A 1052 13.68 13.47 -1.42
CA ASP A 1052 15.07 13.77 -1.08
C ASP A 1052 15.12 15.03 -0.20
N VAL A 1053 15.85 14.95 0.91
CA VAL A 1053 15.92 16.02 1.92
C VAL A 1053 17.19 16.84 1.75
N ASN A 1054 17.20 18.07 2.25
CA ASN A 1054 18.34 18.97 2.09
C ASN A 1054 19.46 18.67 3.09
N ILE A 1055 20.70 18.89 2.66
CA ILE A 1055 21.91 18.91 3.49
C ILE A 1055 22.38 20.36 3.60
N TYR A 1056 22.76 20.77 4.80
CA TYR A 1056 23.38 22.06 5.10
C TYR A 1056 24.73 21.88 5.78
N SER A 1057 25.65 22.82 5.55
CA SER A 1057 26.94 22.79 6.22
C SER A 1057 27.53 24.17 6.42
N SER A 1058 28.35 24.33 7.46
CA SER A 1058 29.26 25.48 7.59
C SER A 1058 30.41 25.46 6.57
N GLY A 1059 30.56 24.37 5.81
CA GLY A 1059 31.57 24.20 4.77
C GLY A 1059 32.92 23.71 5.29
N GLY A 1060 33.96 23.83 4.45
CA GLY A 1060 35.32 23.36 4.73
C GLY A 1060 35.74 22.19 3.83
N ALA A 1061 37.06 21.93 3.74
CA ALA A 1061 37.62 20.95 2.81
C ALA A 1061 37.05 19.53 3.00
N SER A 1062 36.76 19.14 4.25
CA SER A 1062 36.17 17.84 4.57
C SER A 1062 34.71 17.72 4.12
N ALA A 1063 33.94 18.82 4.13
CA ALA A 1063 32.53 18.83 3.75
C ALA A 1063 32.33 18.76 2.23
N GLU A 1064 33.33 19.08 1.40
CA GLU A 1064 33.20 19.00 -0.07
C GLU A 1064 32.89 17.57 -0.56
N LYS A 1065 33.28 16.53 0.19
CA LYS A 1065 33.02 15.13 -0.17
C LYS A 1065 31.53 14.76 -0.22
N ILE A 1066 30.68 15.52 0.45
CA ILE A 1066 29.23 15.28 0.58
C ILE A 1066 28.40 16.35 -0.12
N ARG A 1067 29.02 17.14 -1.00
CA ARG A 1067 28.33 18.16 -1.80
C ARG A 1067 27.53 17.52 -2.94
N GLY A 1068 26.34 18.03 -3.21
CA GLY A 1068 25.44 17.49 -4.24
C GLY A 1068 24.50 16.41 -3.72
N ASN A 1069 24.12 15.44 -4.56
CA ASN A 1069 23.10 14.44 -4.22
C ASN A 1069 23.77 13.15 -3.71
N VAL A 1070 23.66 12.88 -2.41
CA VAL A 1070 24.30 11.74 -1.73
C VAL A 1070 23.28 10.77 -1.15
N GLU A 1071 23.73 9.64 -0.62
CA GLU A 1071 22.89 8.78 0.23
C GLU A 1071 23.06 9.16 1.70
N ASN A 1072 22.04 8.93 2.53
CA ASN A 1072 22.13 9.18 3.98
C ASN A 1072 23.29 8.43 4.66
N THR A 1073 23.75 7.31 4.10
CA THR A 1073 24.95 6.59 4.58
C THR A 1073 26.25 7.36 4.36
N ASP A 1074 26.31 8.23 3.34
CA ASP A 1074 27.50 9.04 3.07
C ASP A 1074 27.64 10.16 4.09
N VAL A 1075 26.53 10.66 4.65
CA VAL A 1075 26.54 11.53 5.83
C VAL A 1075 27.18 10.80 7.01
N GLY A 1076 26.77 9.55 7.30
CA GLY A 1076 27.36 8.79 8.40
C GLY A 1076 28.84 8.48 8.22
N LYS A 1077 29.29 8.19 7.00
CA LYS A 1077 30.73 8.04 6.69
C LYS A 1077 31.48 9.36 6.89
N PHE A 1078 30.89 10.49 6.52
CA PHE A 1078 31.50 11.80 6.78
C PHE A 1078 31.68 12.04 8.29
N LEU A 1079 30.68 11.70 9.11
CA LEU A 1079 30.77 11.85 10.57
C LEU A 1079 31.93 11.02 11.15
N SER A 1080 32.04 9.74 10.77
CA SER A 1080 33.10 8.86 11.27
C SER A 1080 34.49 9.25 10.75
N GLU A 1081 34.61 9.63 9.47
CA GLU A 1081 35.87 10.09 8.87
C GLU A 1081 36.36 11.40 9.52
N TYR A 1082 35.47 12.35 9.77
CA TYR A 1082 35.85 13.65 10.36
C TYR A 1082 36.33 13.52 11.81
N LEU A 1083 35.67 12.64 12.57
CA LEU A 1083 36.03 12.33 13.97
C LEU A 1083 37.18 11.33 14.11
N GLU A 1084 37.64 10.73 13.00
CA GLU A 1084 38.68 9.70 12.98
C GLU A 1084 38.32 8.48 13.86
N VAL A 1085 37.04 8.05 13.80
CA VAL A 1085 36.50 6.94 14.59
C VAL A 1085 36.27 5.69 13.72
N ASP A 1086 36.77 4.54 14.17
CA ASP A 1086 36.49 3.23 13.55
C ASP A 1086 35.22 2.60 14.12
N VAL A 1087 34.11 2.78 13.40
CA VAL A 1087 32.80 2.20 13.76
C VAL A 1087 32.82 0.66 13.72
N ASP A 1088 33.65 0.06 12.87
CA ASP A 1088 33.74 -1.41 12.79
C ASP A 1088 34.46 -1.98 14.00
N GLU A 1089 35.42 -1.25 14.58
CA GLU A 1089 36.07 -1.63 15.85
C GLU A 1089 35.09 -1.58 17.02
N ILE A 1090 34.32 -0.50 17.15
CA ILE A 1090 33.27 -0.37 18.18
C ILE A 1090 32.21 -1.47 18.02
N THR A 1091 31.84 -1.78 16.77
CA THR A 1091 30.88 -2.86 16.49
C THR A 1091 31.41 -4.21 16.96
N ARG A 1092 32.69 -4.52 16.74
CA ARG A 1092 33.33 -5.75 17.24
C ARG A 1092 33.34 -5.81 18.76
N GLU A 1093 33.71 -4.71 19.43
CA GLU A 1093 33.70 -4.65 20.90
C GLU A 1093 32.29 -4.88 21.46
N LEU A 1094 31.28 -4.25 20.86
CA LEU A 1094 29.89 -4.45 21.24
C LEU A 1094 29.47 -5.92 21.07
N GLU A 1095 29.77 -6.53 19.93
CA GLU A 1095 29.48 -7.95 19.67
C GLU A 1095 30.17 -8.86 20.69
N ASP A 1096 31.45 -8.61 21.02
CA ASP A 1096 32.22 -9.38 21.98
C ASP A 1096 31.64 -9.27 23.40
N LYS A 1097 31.30 -8.06 23.86
CA LYS A 1097 30.69 -7.85 25.18
C LYS A 1097 29.29 -8.44 25.28
N MET A 1098 28.50 -8.36 24.21
CA MET A 1098 27.19 -8.99 24.15
C MET A 1098 27.28 -10.52 24.19
N GLN A 1099 28.28 -11.12 23.52
CA GLN A 1099 28.54 -12.57 23.59
C GLN A 1099 29.05 -13.00 24.97
N ALA A 1100 29.95 -12.22 25.57
CA ALA A 1100 30.49 -12.48 26.90
C ALA A 1100 29.39 -12.46 27.99
N GLY A 1101 28.47 -11.50 27.93
CA GLY A 1101 27.30 -11.43 28.81
C GLY A 1101 26.40 -12.66 28.73
N GLN A 1102 26.19 -13.19 27.52
CA GLN A 1102 25.39 -14.42 27.30
C GLN A 1102 26.09 -15.70 27.81
N THR A 1103 27.43 -15.72 27.89
CA THR A 1103 28.18 -16.82 28.49
C THR A 1103 28.25 -16.76 30.02
N ALA A 1104 28.24 -15.58 30.62
CA ALA A 1104 28.28 -15.40 32.08
C ALA A 1104 26.98 -15.84 32.78
N GLU A 1105 25.81 -15.67 32.14
CA GLU A 1105 24.52 -16.13 32.68
C GLU A 1105 24.34 -17.67 32.69
N LYS A 1106 25.27 -18.44 32.09
CA LYS A 1106 25.21 -19.91 32.05
C LYS A 1106 25.88 -20.63 33.23
N HIS A 1107 26.43 -19.92 34.22
CA HIS A 1107 26.98 -20.52 35.44
C HIS A 1107 25.98 -20.49 36.61
N PRO A 1108 25.59 -21.64 37.19
CA PRO A 1108 24.61 -21.69 38.27
C PRO A 1108 25.29 -21.47 39.61
N ASN A 1109 25.34 -20.23 40.10
CA ASN A 1109 25.37 -19.90 41.53
C ASN A 1109 25.45 -18.38 41.77
N SER A 1110 24.31 -17.70 41.81
CA SER A 1110 24.08 -16.67 42.83
C SER A 1110 22.57 -16.50 43.04
N ARG A 1111 22.18 -16.64 44.30
CA ARG A 1111 20.84 -16.35 44.80
C ARG A 1111 20.63 -14.84 44.68
N LEU A 1112 19.69 -14.41 43.86
CA LEU A 1112 18.85 -13.24 44.12
C LEU A 1112 17.52 -13.49 43.41
N SER A 1113 16.67 -14.17 44.18
CA SER A 1113 15.23 -14.23 43.98
C SER A 1113 14.60 -12.85 44.15
N ASN A 1114 13.55 -12.62 43.37
CA ASN A 1114 12.53 -11.56 43.50
C ASN A 1114 12.80 -10.30 42.68
N LEU A 1115 12.32 -10.29 41.45
CA LEU A 1115 11.34 -9.32 40.93
C LEU A 1115 11.07 -9.71 39.48
N ARG A 1116 9.91 -10.34 39.25
CA ARG A 1116 9.34 -10.51 37.91
C ARG A 1116 8.14 -9.57 37.84
N LEU A 1117 8.27 -8.50 37.06
CA LEU A 1117 7.18 -7.93 36.28
C LEU A 1117 7.52 -8.17 34.81
#